data_AF-A0A7M7QCP6-F1
#
_entry.id   AF-A0A7M7QCP6-F1
#
_cell.length_a   1.000
_cell.length_b   1.000
_cell.length_c   1.000
_cell.angle_alpha   90.00
_cell.angle_beta   90.00
_cell.angle_gamma   90.00
#
_symmetry.space_group_name_H-M   'P 1'
#
loop_
_entity.id
_entity.type
_entity.pdbx_description
1 polymer ?
#
loop_
_entity_poly.entity_id
_entity_poly.type
_entity_poly.pdbx_seq_one_letter_code
_entity_poly.pdbx_strand_id
1 'polypeptide(L)'
;MERNMDEESERGSSVGHDGLPIVIHRFRIGLPRVSQVASRRSFQIKRHRDLASFARLRDFDFHTSVIAPGFSMLSSFFTFVGFSAVSDGIDVYTAEVVLDMSEVNGRLAEPETQTPESVALDIGEETEICRVDLEPEEAAVLIQPMTEVPINGKDMSNFAELVQSTRETFYSGKTRPLEFRIKQLQALKQMLEENRHEFHAALNADLRRSKFENYVLEIDYTINEIIHLLRHLKEWAAPEKPTRTFVNALDEIVIYKEPYGVTLIMGAWNYPLQLAIAPMIGAIAGGNCVILKPSEVSVATAKLINELIPKYLDNECYKVVCGGTNETTELLKQRFDYIFFTGSTTVGRIVREASNKFLTPVTLELGGKSPVYIDNTADLTVTVKRVLWGKFINVGQTCIAPDYILCTPEVQNAFVKEAKKIMKEWYGENPQESQDLCRIVSDKHYQRLTAFLSNGEVAIGGQVDPADKYISPTILINVRPSEPVMKEEIFGPILPIVSVSNAYEAIKFINERDNPLVLYLFTMKKDVQNLIITQTKSGSVCVNDTIMQYSVDTLPFGGVGLSGIGAYHGKLSFDTFVHPKGCLIKNFNIIGETLASARYPPYSEKKLKVLSLLVAKRPDIPGMRYLPHLLMFGLGVAATFGIRALMKDSPYEDQP
;
A
#
# COMPACT_ATOMS: atom_id res chain seq x y z
N MET A 1 -54.42 -29.30 -0.52
CA MET A 1 -54.94 -30.64 -0.15
C MET A 1 -54.04 -31.17 0.94
N GLU A 2 -54.53 -31.22 2.17
CA GLU A 2 -53.86 -31.98 3.22
C GLU A 2 -53.95 -33.49 2.95
N ARG A 3 -53.06 -34.26 3.59
CA ARG A 3 -53.49 -35.45 4.31
C ARG A 3 -52.51 -35.77 5.43
N ASN A 4 -53.03 -35.86 6.66
CA ASN A 4 -52.29 -36.33 7.83
C ASN A 4 -52.07 -37.84 7.72
N MET A 5 -51.14 -38.37 8.53
CA MET A 5 -51.49 -39.41 9.49
C MET A 5 -50.51 -39.35 10.66
N ASP A 6 -51.07 -39.46 11.85
CA ASP A 6 -50.42 -39.72 13.13
C ASP A 6 -49.98 -41.22 13.17
N GLU A 7 -49.43 -41.84 14.22
CA GLU A 7 -49.66 -41.66 15.66
C GLU A 7 -48.51 -42.31 16.51
N GLU A 8 -48.69 -42.25 17.82
CA GLU A 8 -47.92 -42.80 18.96
C GLU A 8 -47.35 -44.24 18.85
N SER A 9 -46.47 -44.72 19.75
CA SER A 9 -45.46 -44.12 20.67
C SER A 9 -44.63 -45.25 21.33
N GLU A 10 -43.48 -44.94 21.93
CA GLU A 10 -43.06 -45.56 23.22
C GLU A 10 -41.89 -44.78 23.88
N ARG A 11 -41.66 -44.98 25.18
CA ARG A 11 -40.61 -44.28 25.95
C ARG A 11 -39.50 -45.24 26.40
N GLY A 12 -38.26 -44.98 25.99
CA GLY A 12 -37.05 -45.64 26.52
C GLY A 12 -35.95 -44.62 26.78
N SER A 13 -35.32 -44.66 27.95
CA SER A 13 -34.47 -43.58 28.46
C SER A 13 -32.98 -43.95 28.63
N SER A 14 -32.08 -43.22 27.97
CA SER A 14 -30.72 -42.95 28.48
C SER A 14 -29.99 -41.88 27.66
N VAL A 15 -29.31 -40.96 28.34
CA VAL A 15 -28.33 -39.99 27.79
C VAL A 15 -26.95 -40.69 27.74
N GLY A 16 -26.02 -40.42 26.80
CA GLY A 16 -26.06 -39.57 25.61
C GLY A 16 -24.65 -39.02 25.31
N HIS A 17 -24.22 -39.03 24.03
CA HIS A 17 -23.04 -38.31 23.52
C HIS A 17 -23.05 -38.34 21.98
N ASP A 18 -23.29 -37.19 21.35
CA ASP A 18 -23.44 -37.12 19.88
C ASP A 18 -22.12 -36.95 19.14
N GLY A 19 -21.95 -37.73 18.07
CA GLY A 19 -20.90 -37.56 17.06
C GLY A 19 -21.51 -37.45 15.67
N LEU A 20 -21.47 -36.25 15.08
CA LEU A 20 -22.07 -35.96 13.77
C LEU A 20 -21.28 -36.59 12.60
N PRO A 21 -21.90 -37.40 11.72
CA PRO A 21 -21.23 -37.97 10.56
C PRO A 21 -21.18 -36.98 9.37
N ILE A 22 -20.01 -36.82 8.76
CA ILE A 22 -19.82 -35.97 7.57
C ILE A 22 -20.19 -36.76 6.30
N VAL A 23 -21.17 -36.27 5.54
CA VAL A 23 -21.56 -36.84 4.25
C VAL A 23 -20.73 -36.21 3.12
N ILE A 24 -20.01 -37.05 2.36
CA ILE A 24 -19.19 -36.61 1.21
C ILE A 24 -19.76 -37.20 -0.09
N HIS A 25 -20.35 -36.36 -0.94
CA HIS A 25 -20.75 -36.76 -2.29
C HIS A 25 -19.54 -36.83 -3.23
N ARG A 26 -19.25 -38.01 -3.79
CA ARG A 26 -18.29 -38.19 -4.89
C ARG A 26 -19.01 -38.35 -6.23
N PHE A 27 -18.84 -37.38 -7.13
CA PHE A 27 -19.15 -37.59 -8.55
C PHE A 27 -18.00 -38.34 -9.25
N ARG A 28 -18.35 -39.18 -10.22
CA ARG A 28 -17.42 -40.11 -10.88
C ARG A 28 -17.58 -40.02 -12.40
N ILE A 29 -16.66 -39.34 -13.07
CA ILE A 29 -16.57 -39.30 -14.53
C ILE A 29 -15.50 -40.31 -14.97
N GLY A 30 -15.84 -41.21 -15.88
CA GLY A 30 -14.93 -42.24 -16.40
C GLY A 30 -14.28 -41.82 -17.72
N LEU A 31 -13.02 -42.20 -17.92
CA LEU A 31 -12.32 -42.15 -19.21
C LEU A 31 -11.73 -43.53 -19.53
N PRO A 32 -11.67 -43.94 -20.82
CA PRO A 32 -11.32 -45.30 -21.22
C PRO A 32 -9.80 -45.56 -21.23
N ARG A 33 -9.41 -46.83 -21.14
CA ARG A 33 -8.02 -47.29 -21.28
C ARG A 33 -7.58 -47.33 -22.75
N VAL A 34 -6.33 -46.95 -23.00
CA VAL A 34 -5.54 -47.37 -24.18
C VAL A 34 -4.15 -47.83 -23.69
N SER A 35 -3.48 -48.69 -24.47
CA SER A 35 -2.39 -49.58 -24.05
C SER A 35 -0.97 -49.00 -24.09
N GLN A 36 -0.06 -49.65 -23.35
CA GLN A 36 1.38 -49.40 -23.37
C GLN A 36 2.04 -49.69 -24.73
N VAL A 37 3.06 -48.90 -25.07
CA VAL A 37 4.27 -49.34 -25.79
C VAL A 37 5.46 -48.64 -25.14
N ALA A 38 6.59 -49.33 -24.96
CA ALA A 38 7.79 -48.79 -24.33
C ALA A 38 8.99 -48.83 -25.28
N SER A 39 9.86 -47.81 -25.22
CA SER A 39 11.20 -47.85 -25.80
C SER A 39 12.18 -47.06 -24.93
N ARG A 40 13.48 -47.37 -25.04
CA ARG A 40 14.57 -46.73 -24.29
C ARG A 40 15.40 -45.87 -25.24
N ARG A 41 15.83 -44.67 -24.83
CA ARG A 41 17.27 -44.29 -24.64
C ARG A 41 17.50 -42.79 -24.39
N SER A 42 18.67 -42.55 -23.79
CA SER A 42 19.40 -41.29 -23.55
C SER A 42 19.39 -40.23 -24.67
N PHE A 43 19.50 -38.97 -24.28
CA PHE A 43 19.86 -37.85 -25.15
C PHE A 43 21.17 -37.18 -24.73
N GLN A 44 21.97 -36.76 -25.72
CA GLN A 44 23.15 -35.90 -25.55
C GLN A 44 22.78 -34.45 -25.89
N ILE A 45 23.41 -33.48 -25.23
CA ILE A 45 23.35 -32.07 -25.63
C ILE A 45 24.49 -31.77 -26.61
N LYS A 46 24.17 -31.40 -27.85
CA LYS A 46 25.13 -30.78 -28.78
C LYS A 46 25.06 -29.26 -28.65
N ARG A 47 26.23 -28.62 -28.54
CA ARG A 47 26.39 -27.19 -28.85
C ARG A 47 26.72 -27.01 -30.33
N HIS A 48 26.33 -25.88 -30.91
CA HIS A 48 27.00 -25.31 -32.07
C HIS A 48 27.48 -23.90 -31.73
N ARG A 49 28.63 -23.52 -32.31
CA ARG A 49 29.04 -22.13 -32.53
C ARG A 49 28.66 -21.76 -33.95
N ASP A 50 28.56 -20.47 -34.24
CA ASP A 50 29.37 -19.87 -35.31
C ASP A 50 29.58 -18.37 -35.08
N LEU A 51 30.50 -17.78 -35.86
CA LEU A 51 30.96 -16.39 -35.78
C LEU A 51 30.96 -15.75 -37.17
N ALA A 52 30.38 -14.56 -37.32
CA ALA A 52 30.54 -13.74 -38.53
C ALA A 52 30.53 -12.25 -38.19
N SER A 53 31.59 -11.55 -38.61
CA SER A 53 31.83 -10.13 -38.36
C SER A 53 31.07 -9.21 -39.32
N PHE A 54 30.75 -7.98 -38.90
CA PHE A 54 30.94 -6.77 -39.71
C PHE A 54 31.18 -5.55 -38.80
N ALA A 55 31.67 -4.42 -39.35
CA ALA A 55 32.34 -3.40 -38.54
C ALA A 55 32.13 -1.95 -39.00
N ARG A 56 32.27 -1.04 -38.03
CA ARG A 56 32.42 0.44 -38.11
C ARG A 56 31.24 1.26 -38.66
N LEU A 57 30.80 2.21 -37.86
CA LEU A 57 30.92 3.64 -38.20
C LEU A 57 31.25 4.45 -36.94
N ARG A 58 31.45 5.76 -37.07
CA ARG A 58 32.20 6.60 -36.11
C ARG A 58 31.38 7.76 -35.50
N ASP A 59 31.81 8.13 -34.31
CA ASP A 59 31.94 9.47 -33.72
C ASP A 59 30.83 10.51 -33.95
N PHE A 60 30.21 10.98 -32.86
CA PHE A 60 29.78 12.38 -32.70
C PHE A 60 29.73 12.77 -31.22
N ASP A 61 30.61 13.68 -30.79
CA ASP A 61 30.55 14.35 -29.49
C ASP A 61 29.52 15.50 -29.49
N PHE A 62 28.97 15.82 -28.32
CA PHE A 62 28.37 17.13 -28.07
C PHE A 62 28.63 17.63 -26.64
N HIS A 63 29.16 18.84 -26.53
CA HIS A 63 29.42 19.51 -25.25
C HIS A 63 28.12 19.96 -24.56
N THR A 64 28.06 19.79 -23.24
CA THR A 64 27.12 20.49 -22.35
C THR A 64 27.71 21.81 -21.85
N SER A 65 26.90 22.87 -21.85
CA SER A 65 27.19 24.16 -21.18
C SER A 65 26.02 24.58 -20.30
N VAL A 66 26.29 25.39 -19.27
CA VAL A 66 25.38 25.63 -18.12
C VAL A 66 24.91 27.08 -18.09
N ILE A 67 23.59 27.32 -18.07
CA ILE A 67 22.96 28.61 -17.69
C ILE A 67 21.63 28.36 -16.95
N ALA A 68 21.37 29.17 -15.91
CA ALA A 68 20.08 29.42 -15.26
C ALA A 68 20.16 30.80 -14.56
N PRO A 69 19.09 31.41 -13.99
CA PRO A 69 17.64 31.15 -14.10
C PRO A 69 16.83 32.41 -14.56
N GLY A 70 15.48 32.32 -14.73
CA GLY A 70 14.65 33.53 -14.90
C GLY A 70 13.16 33.37 -15.29
N PHE A 71 12.27 33.56 -14.30
CA PHE A 71 10.85 34.00 -14.32
C PHE A 71 9.88 33.90 -15.54
N SER A 72 8.63 33.49 -15.19
CA SER A 72 7.31 34.03 -15.66
C SER A 72 6.54 33.42 -16.86
N MET A 73 5.41 32.80 -16.52
CA MET A 73 4.12 32.62 -17.25
C MET A 73 4.02 32.98 -18.76
N LEU A 74 3.70 31.98 -19.62
CA LEU A 74 2.32 31.76 -20.14
C LEU A 74 2.20 30.53 -21.10
N SER A 75 1.20 29.68 -20.83
CA SER A 75 0.41 28.80 -21.72
C SER A 75 1.03 27.73 -22.66
N SER A 76 0.31 26.60 -22.73
CA SER A 76 0.09 25.70 -23.89
C SER A 76 1.14 24.68 -24.35
N PHE A 77 0.77 23.40 -24.15
CA PHE A 77 0.92 22.25 -25.07
C PHE A 77 2.23 22.09 -25.90
N PHE A 78 3.11 21.20 -25.44
CA PHE A 78 3.92 20.35 -26.32
C PHE A 78 4.01 18.91 -25.78
N THR A 79 3.53 17.94 -26.55
CA THR A 79 3.70 16.50 -26.26
C THR A 79 4.72 15.92 -27.24
N PHE A 80 5.94 15.62 -26.77
CA PHE A 80 6.95 14.98 -27.60
C PHE A 80 6.62 13.48 -27.78
N VAL A 81 6.39 13.05 -29.02
CA VAL A 81 6.16 11.63 -29.37
C VAL A 81 7.45 11.05 -29.94
N GLY A 82 8.32 10.54 -29.07
CA GLY A 82 9.50 9.77 -29.45
C GLY A 82 9.14 8.30 -29.71
N PHE A 83 9.08 7.89 -30.98
CA PHE A 83 9.09 6.47 -31.33
C PHE A 83 10.53 5.95 -31.36
N SER A 84 10.77 4.87 -30.60
CA SER A 84 11.89 3.96 -30.86
C SER A 84 11.35 2.54 -30.83
N ALA A 85 11.63 1.77 -31.88
CA ALA A 85 11.17 0.40 -32.03
C ALA A 85 12.37 -0.55 -31.90
N VAL A 86 12.31 -1.44 -30.93
CA VAL A 86 13.26 -2.54 -30.75
C VAL A 86 12.42 -3.81 -30.59
N SER A 87 12.60 -4.76 -31.51
CA SER A 87 12.19 -6.14 -31.26
C SER A 87 13.26 -6.83 -30.41
N ASP A 88 12.86 -7.81 -29.61
CA ASP A 88 13.13 -9.21 -29.96
C ASP A 88 12.30 -10.15 -29.07
N GLY A 89 12.27 -11.44 -29.41
CA GLY A 89 11.26 -12.40 -28.96
C GLY A 89 11.45 -12.92 -27.53
N ILE A 90 10.35 -13.46 -26.98
CA ILE A 90 10.33 -14.21 -25.73
C ILE A 90 9.83 -15.63 -26.04
N ASP A 91 10.70 -16.63 -25.89
CA ASP A 91 10.29 -18.03 -25.84
C ASP A 91 9.70 -18.35 -24.46
N VAL A 92 8.54 -19.02 -24.43
CA VAL A 92 7.84 -19.39 -23.20
C VAL A 92 8.08 -20.87 -22.89
N TYR A 93 8.79 -21.15 -21.81
CA TYR A 93 8.95 -22.48 -21.24
C TYR A 93 8.09 -22.63 -19.99
N THR A 94 7.38 -23.76 -19.87
CA THR A 94 6.62 -24.15 -18.68
C THR A 94 7.21 -25.41 -18.07
N ALA A 95 7.23 -25.48 -16.74
CA ALA A 95 7.63 -26.65 -15.98
C ALA A 95 6.73 -26.78 -14.75
N GLU A 96 6.08 -27.93 -14.60
CA GLU A 96 5.34 -28.29 -13.39
C GLU A 96 6.27 -28.98 -12.39
N VAL A 97 6.08 -28.70 -11.10
CA VAL A 97 6.74 -29.38 -9.99
C VAL A 97 5.68 -29.89 -9.04
N VAL A 98 5.65 -31.20 -8.81
CA VAL A 98 4.80 -31.84 -7.80
C VAL A 98 5.66 -32.11 -6.56
N LEU A 99 5.16 -31.72 -5.39
CA LEU A 99 5.82 -31.97 -4.11
C LEU A 99 5.28 -33.24 -3.47
N ASP A 100 6.19 -34.06 -2.96
CA ASP A 100 5.91 -35.27 -2.17
C ASP A 100 5.92 -34.93 -0.66
N MET A 101 5.16 -35.69 0.15
CA MET A 101 4.88 -35.38 1.55
C MET A 101 4.84 -36.67 2.40
N SER A 102 5.90 -36.91 3.17
CA SER A 102 5.97 -37.91 4.25
C SER A 102 6.87 -37.35 5.38
N GLU A 103 6.35 -37.19 6.61
CA GLU A 103 6.55 -38.09 7.78
C GLU A 103 7.88 -37.88 8.54
N VAL A 104 7.99 -37.92 9.89
CA VAL A 104 7.00 -37.86 11.00
C VAL A 104 7.71 -37.64 12.38
N ASN A 105 6.99 -37.14 13.40
CA ASN A 105 7.31 -37.15 14.86
C ASN A 105 8.54 -36.42 15.47
N GLY A 106 8.35 -35.86 16.69
CA GLY A 106 9.42 -35.39 17.60
C GLY A 106 8.87 -34.73 18.89
N ARG A 107 8.89 -35.42 20.04
CA ARG A 107 8.12 -35.08 21.27
C ARG A 107 8.66 -33.93 22.15
N LEU A 108 7.71 -33.38 22.95
CA LEU A 108 7.81 -32.45 24.09
C LEU A 108 8.76 -32.85 25.23
N ALA A 109 9.23 -31.84 25.97
CA ALA A 109 9.43 -31.84 27.43
C ALA A 109 9.35 -30.40 27.99
N GLU A 110 8.84 -30.21 29.22
CA GLU A 110 8.79 -28.91 29.93
C GLU A 110 9.61 -28.98 31.27
N PRO A 111 9.38 -28.21 32.37
CA PRO A 111 10.41 -27.28 32.84
C PRO A 111 10.79 -27.43 34.33
N GLU A 112 11.78 -26.66 34.78
CA GLU A 112 11.98 -26.39 36.22
C GLU A 112 12.29 -24.90 36.46
N THR A 113 11.96 -24.42 37.67
CA THR A 113 12.03 -23.02 38.11
C THR A 113 12.47 -22.93 39.56
N GLN A 114 13.30 -21.94 39.94
CA GLN A 114 13.27 -21.31 41.26
C GLN A 114 14.10 -20.02 41.36
N THR A 115 13.65 -19.11 42.23
CA THR A 115 14.33 -17.89 42.73
C THR A 115 14.74 -18.13 44.21
N PRO A 116 15.43 -17.24 44.99
CA PRO A 116 14.85 -15.96 45.47
C PRO A 116 15.80 -14.76 45.83
N GLU A 117 15.22 -13.54 45.79
CA GLU A 117 15.27 -12.38 46.72
C GLU A 117 16.56 -11.77 47.37
N SER A 118 16.73 -10.44 47.13
CA SER A 118 17.36 -9.39 48.01
C SER A 118 17.17 -7.99 47.35
N VAL A 119 16.75 -6.84 47.93
CA VAL A 119 16.52 -6.31 49.30
C VAL A 119 17.81 -6.01 50.09
N ALA A 120 18.16 -4.78 50.53
CA ALA A 120 17.65 -3.38 50.35
C ALA A 120 18.86 -2.37 50.38
N LEU A 121 18.86 -1.06 50.69
CA LEU A 121 17.94 -0.03 51.25
C LEU A 121 18.48 1.40 50.90
N ASP A 122 17.79 2.50 51.28
CA ASP A 122 18.18 3.92 51.07
C ASP A 122 19.37 4.43 51.91
N ILE A 123 20.07 5.49 51.45
CA ILE A 123 20.05 6.88 52.02
C ILE A 123 20.42 7.88 50.89
N GLY A 124 19.95 9.14 50.94
CA GLY A 124 20.40 10.25 50.08
C GLY A 124 20.58 11.57 50.84
N GLU A 125 21.07 12.62 50.19
CA GLU A 125 21.15 13.99 50.75
C GLU A 125 21.20 15.06 49.62
N GLU A 126 20.70 16.27 49.88
CA GLU A 126 20.52 17.36 48.91
C GLU A 126 21.58 18.48 49.05
N THR A 127 21.77 19.32 48.03
CA THR A 127 22.06 20.77 48.21
C THR A 127 21.90 21.60 46.92
N GLU A 128 21.20 22.74 47.01
CA GLU A 128 21.03 23.72 45.93
C GLU A 128 22.12 24.82 45.93
N ILE A 129 22.44 25.39 44.76
CA ILE A 129 22.81 26.82 44.59
C ILE A 129 22.20 27.36 43.29
N CYS A 130 21.45 28.46 43.36
CA CYS A 130 20.68 29.03 42.24
C CYS A 130 21.51 29.93 41.29
N ARG A 131 21.01 30.20 40.07
CA ARG A 131 20.55 31.56 39.65
C ARG A 131 20.05 31.74 38.19
N VAL A 132 18.90 32.43 38.07
CA VAL A 132 18.47 33.40 37.03
C VAL A 132 18.14 32.91 35.61
N ASP A 133 16.86 32.58 35.44
CA ASP A 133 15.87 33.25 34.57
C ASP A 133 16.20 33.55 33.08
N LEU A 134 15.55 32.78 32.19
CA LEU A 134 14.98 33.25 30.93
C LEU A 134 13.64 32.52 30.71
N GLU A 135 12.52 33.25 30.62
CA GLU A 135 11.21 32.65 30.28
C GLU A 135 11.01 32.60 28.75
N PRO A 136 10.71 31.42 28.17
CA PRO A 136 9.95 31.30 26.94
C PRO A 136 8.47 31.05 27.25
N GLU A 137 7.55 31.69 26.52
CA GLU A 137 6.10 31.40 26.59
C GLU A 137 5.76 30.05 25.92
N GLU A 138 6.20 28.93 26.52
CA GLU A 138 5.58 27.64 26.25
C GLU A 138 4.32 27.50 27.11
N ALA A 139 3.16 27.78 26.50
CA ALA A 139 1.85 27.46 27.06
C ALA A 139 1.69 25.93 27.13
N ALA A 140 2.23 25.32 28.17
CA ALA A 140 2.22 23.89 28.40
C ALA A 140 0.79 23.38 28.61
N VAL A 141 0.16 22.93 27.51
CA VAL A 141 -1.11 22.22 27.54
C VAL A 141 -0.88 20.89 28.24
N LEU A 142 -1.11 20.85 29.55
CA LEU A 142 -0.93 19.69 30.42
C LEU A 142 -1.99 18.60 30.12
N ILE A 143 -1.82 17.93 28.99
CA ILE A 143 -2.48 16.65 28.71
C ILE A 143 -1.91 15.64 29.71
N GLN A 144 -2.67 15.34 30.77
CA GLN A 144 -2.30 14.28 31.71
C GLN A 144 -2.13 12.96 30.96
N PRO A 145 -1.08 12.16 31.25
CA PRO A 145 -0.86 10.87 30.61
C PRO A 145 -1.95 9.87 31.02
N MET A 146 -3.00 9.78 30.21
CA MET A 146 -4.11 8.85 30.41
C MET A 146 -3.77 7.48 29.81
N THR A 147 -3.72 6.45 30.66
CA THR A 147 -3.49 5.06 30.26
C THR A 147 -4.73 4.35 29.74
N GLU A 148 -5.92 4.94 29.89
CA GLU A 148 -7.20 4.37 29.48
C GLU A 148 -7.69 4.96 28.15
N VAL A 149 -7.93 4.08 27.17
CA VAL A 149 -8.64 4.40 25.93
C VAL A 149 -10.08 4.82 26.27
N PRO A 150 -10.64 5.87 25.65
CA PRO A 150 -12.06 6.17 25.76
C PRO A 150 -12.88 5.05 25.10
N ILE A 151 -13.24 4.03 25.88
CA ILE A 151 -14.28 3.07 25.50
C ILE A 151 -15.58 3.87 25.38
N ASN A 152 -16.26 3.79 24.23
CA ASN A 152 -17.56 4.45 24.05
C ASN A 152 -18.52 3.98 25.15
N GLY A 153 -18.96 4.93 25.99
CA GLY A 153 -19.28 4.65 27.38
C GLY A 153 -20.43 3.67 27.61
N LYS A 154 -20.10 2.46 28.08
CA LYS A 154 -20.99 1.42 28.63
C LYS A 154 -22.06 0.82 27.71
N ASP A 155 -22.36 1.43 26.56
CA ASP A 155 -23.20 0.84 25.51
C ASP A 155 -22.38 0.00 24.52
N MET A 156 -21.92 -1.18 24.97
CA MET A 156 -21.56 -2.29 24.06
C MET A 156 -22.82 -2.95 23.44
N SER A 157 -23.98 -2.31 23.57
CA SER A 157 -25.29 -2.90 23.33
C SER A 157 -25.62 -3.11 21.86
N ASN A 158 -25.22 -2.18 20.95
CA ASN A 158 -25.57 -2.35 19.54
C ASN A 158 -24.66 -1.68 18.48
N PHE A 159 -23.55 -2.34 18.13
CA PHE A 159 -22.80 -2.01 16.89
C PHE A 159 -23.64 -2.19 15.62
N ALA A 160 -24.70 -3.01 15.62
CA ALA A 160 -25.56 -3.16 14.46
C ALA A 160 -26.44 -1.90 14.24
N GLU A 161 -26.95 -1.26 15.30
CA GLU A 161 -27.63 0.05 15.19
C GLU A 161 -26.68 1.16 14.72
N LEU A 162 -25.43 1.18 15.21
CA LEU A 162 -24.43 2.15 14.78
C LEU A 162 -24.14 2.05 13.27
N VAL A 163 -23.99 0.82 12.76
CA VAL A 163 -23.79 0.54 11.32
C VAL A 163 -25.07 0.75 10.51
N GLN A 164 -26.23 0.35 11.02
CA GLN A 164 -27.52 0.45 10.34
C GLN A 164 -27.96 1.91 10.17
N SER A 165 -27.85 2.73 11.21
CA SER A 165 -28.17 4.17 11.12
C SER A 165 -27.26 4.88 10.10
N THR A 166 -25.96 4.60 10.09
CA THR A 166 -25.04 5.15 9.06
C THR A 166 -25.34 4.61 7.66
N ARG A 167 -25.86 3.39 7.54
CA ARG A 167 -26.33 2.80 6.27
C ARG A 167 -27.62 3.47 5.78
N GLU A 168 -28.52 3.85 6.67
CA GLU A 168 -29.71 4.66 6.38
C GLU A 168 -29.31 6.08 5.94
N THR A 169 -28.34 6.71 6.61
CA THR A 169 -27.74 7.98 6.16
C THR A 169 -27.17 7.87 4.74
N PHE A 170 -26.45 6.79 4.41
CA PHE A 170 -25.97 6.56 3.05
C PHE A 170 -27.11 6.40 2.04
N TYR A 171 -28.15 5.62 2.37
CA TYR A 171 -29.30 5.40 1.49
C TYR A 171 -30.19 6.63 1.31
N SER A 172 -30.17 7.62 2.22
CA SER A 172 -30.77 8.94 1.99
C SER A 172 -30.14 9.70 0.80
N GLY A 173 -28.93 9.31 0.38
CA GLY A 173 -28.19 9.94 -0.70
C GLY A 173 -27.37 11.15 -0.29
N LYS A 174 -27.32 11.50 1.01
CA LYS A 174 -26.61 12.66 1.58
C LYS A 174 -25.17 12.83 1.10
N THR A 175 -24.43 11.74 0.94
CA THR A 175 -23.02 11.73 0.48
C THR A 175 -22.84 11.79 -1.05
N ARG A 176 -23.92 11.65 -1.83
CA ARG A 176 -23.84 11.56 -3.30
C ARG A 176 -23.43 12.87 -3.98
N PRO A 177 -23.95 14.07 -3.63
CA PRO A 177 -23.54 15.33 -4.24
C PRO A 177 -22.05 15.61 -4.03
N LEU A 178 -21.38 16.12 -5.06
CA LEU A 178 -19.94 16.34 -5.02
C LEU A 178 -19.59 17.51 -4.07
N GLU A 179 -20.50 18.46 -3.98
CA GLU A 179 -20.46 19.65 -3.11
C GLU A 179 -20.43 19.25 -1.63
N PHE A 180 -21.16 18.20 -1.25
CA PHE A 180 -21.11 17.65 0.11
C PHE A 180 -19.73 17.07 0.39
N ARG A 181 -19.20 16.21 -0.50
CA ARG A 181 -17.87 15.59 -0.33
C ARG A 181 -16.77 16.63 -0.23
N ILE A 182 -16.79 17.65 -1.10
CA ILE A 182 -15.86 18.77 -1.07
C ILE A 182 -15.94 19.53 0.26
N LYS A 183 -17.14 19.81 0.78
CA LYS A 183 -17.32 20.45 2.10
C LYS A 183 -16.73 19.60 3.24
N GLN A 184 -16.96 18.28 3.24
CA GLN A 184 -16.42 17.38 4.27
C GLN A 184 -14.90 17.30 4.22
N LEU A 185 -14.31 17.24 3.01
CA LEU A 185 -12.86 17.31 2.82
C LEU A 185 -12.27 18.65 3.28
N GLN A 186 -12.94 19.77 3.00
CA GLN A 186 -12.53 21.10 3.50
C GLN A 186 -12.58 21.18 5.03
N ALA A 187 -13.62 20.63 5.66
CA ALA A 187 -13.73 20.57 7.12
C ALA A 187 -12.69 19.62 7.76
N LEU A 188 -12.37 18.49 7.12
CA LEU A 188 -11.28 17.60 7.55
C LEU A 188 -9.92 18.30 7.47
N LYS A 189 -9.67 19.09 6.42
CA LYS A 189 -8.46 19.92 6.30
C LYS A 189 -8.41 20.97 7.41
N GLN A 190 -9.52 21.66 7.67
CA GLN A 190 -9.64 22.66 8.73
C GLN A 190 -9.36 22.05 10.12
N MET A 191 -9.92 20.86 10.41
CA MET A 191 -9.62 20.10 11.64
C MET A 191 -8.11 19.87 11.83
N LEU A 192 -7.42 19.39 10.79
CA LEU A 192 -5.99 19.12 10.85
C LEU A 192 -5.13 20.39 10.95
N GLU A 193 -5.58 21.51 10.37
CA GLU A 193 -4.85 22.78 10.39
C GLU A 193 -5.03 23.58 11.68
N GLU A 194 -6.24 23.58 12.26
CA GLU A 194 -6.53 24.27 13.51
C GLU A 194 -5.96 23.53 14.73
N ASN A 195 -5.89 22.20 14.69
CA ASN A 195 -5.49 21.36 15.83
C ASN A 195 -4.05 20.79 15.68
N ARG A 196 -3.17 21.48 14.95
CA ARG A 196 -1.80 21.01 14.65
C ARG A 196 -0.95 20.76 15.89
N HIS A 197 -1.12 21.59 16.92
CA HIS A 197 -0.34 21.51 18.15
C HIS A 197 -0.80 20.36 19.03
N GLU A 198 -2.10 20.14 19.08
CA GLU A 198 -2.80 19.07 19.78
C GLU A 198 -2.45 17.71 19.15
N PHE A 199 -2.47 17.60 17.82
CA PHE A 199 -2.00 16.40 17.11
C PHE A 199 -0.51 16.14 17.36
N HIS A 200 0.35 17.17 17.33
CA HIS A 200 1.75 16.99 17.69
C HIS A 200 1.93 16.49 19.13
N ALA A 201 1.21 17.06 20.11
CA ALA A 201 1.27 16.64 21.50
C ALA A 201 0.80 15.20 21.70
N ALA A 202 -0.31 14.80 21.06
CA ALA A 202 -0.83 13.44 21.10
C ALA A 202 0.15 12.43 20.49
N LEU A 203 0.69 12.71 19.30
CA LEU A 203 1.68 11.86 18.63
C LEU A 203 3.01 11.78 19.40
N ASN A 204 3.39 12.84 20.12
CA ASN A 204 4.54 12.83 21.01
C ASN A 204 4.28 12.01 22.29
N ALA A 205 3.08 12.10 22.88
CA ALA A 205 2.71 11.29 24.04
C ALA A 205 2.67 9.78 23.73
N ASP A 206 2.16 9.40 22.55
CA ASP A 206 2.04 7.98 22.15
C ASP A 206 3.40 7.34 21.77
N LEU A 207 4.35 8.09 21.19
CA LEU A 207 5.55 7.53 20.54
C LEU A 207 6.89 8.21 20.92
N ARG A 208 6.88 9.28 21.72
CA ARG A 208 8.02 10.21 21.99
C ARG A 208 8.69 10.74 20.70
N ARG A 209 7.90 10.91 19.64
CA ARG A 209 8.40 11.32 18.32
C ARG A 209 8.57 12.83 18.18
N SER A 210 9.62 13.27 17.49
CA SER A 210 9.97 14.69 17.39
C SER A 210 8.96 15.51 16.59
N LYS A 211 8.98 16.84 16.78
CA LYS A 211 8.09 17.77 16.05
C LYS A 211 8.28 17.68 14.54
N PHE A 212 9.52 17.49 14.08
CA PHE A 212 9.83 17.38 12.66
C PHE A 212 9.15 16.16 12.03
N GLU A 213 9.31 14.98 12.62
CA GLU A 213 8.67 13.77 12.11
C GLU A 213 7.13 13.83 12.18
N ASN A 214 6.56 14.32 13.30
CA ASN A 214 5.09 14.40 13.43
C ASN A 214 4.44 15.32 12.38
N TYR A 215 5.09 16.43 12.02
CA TYR A 215 4.60 17.31 10.97
C TYR A 215 4.81 16.68 9.59
N VAL A 216 6.05 16.30 9.25
CA VAL A 216 6.42 15.86 7.88
C VAL A 216 5.82 14.50 7.52
N LEU A 217 5.79 13.55 8.45
CA LEU A 217 5.38 12.15 8.19
C LEU A 217 3.90 11.88 8.46
N GLU A 218 3.15 12.81 9.08
CA GLU A 218 1.70 12.63 9.31
C GLU A 218 0.86 13.87 9.06
N ILE A 219 1.07 14.97 9.81
CA ILE A 219 0.12 16.10 9.82
C ILE A 219 0.10 16.80 8.46
N ASP A 220 1.25 17.26 7.96
CA ASP A 220 1.35 17.94 6.67
C ASP A 220 1.19 16.98 5.49
N TYR A 221 1.63 15.72 5.62
CA TYR A 221 1.34 14.69 4.61
C TYR A 221 -0.18 14.53 4.41
N THR A 222 -0.92 14.32 5.50
CA THR A 222 -2.38 14.11 5.46
C THR A 222 -3.11 15.34 4.94
N ILE A 223 -2.68 16.55 5.32
CA ILE A 223 -3.23 17.81 4.78
C ILE A 223 -2.96 17.92 3.26
N ASN A 224 -1.78 17.52 2.79
CA ASN A 224 -1.45 17.54 1.36
C ASN A 224 -2.27 16.53 0.55
N GLU A 225 -2.54 15.31 1.06
CA GLU A 225 -3.47 14.37 0.41
C GLU A 225 -4.89 14.96 0.25
N ILE A 226 -5.40 15.69 1.26
CA ILE A 226 -6.70 16.38 1.14
C ILE A 226 -6.64 17.47 0.06
N ILE A 227 -5.55 18.25 0.02
CA ILE A 227 -5.34 19.29 -0.99
C ILE A 227 -5.23 18.69 -2.40
N HIS A 228 -4.54 17.56 -2.55
CA HIS A 228 -4.45 16.82 -3.81
C HIS A 228 -5.83 16.35 -4.27
N LEU A 229 -6.57 15.63 -3.42
CA LEU A 229 -7.91 15.15 -3.74
C LEU A 229 -8.89 16.30 -4.05
N LEU A 230 -8.86 17.41 -3.29
CA LEU A 230 -9.69 18.59 -3.57
C LEU A 230 -9.42 19.23 -4.95
N ARG A 231 -8.20 19.16 -5.47
CA ARG A 231 -7.85 19.67 -6.81
C ARG A 231 -8.45 18.80 -7.92
N HIS A 232 -8.44 17.48 -7.76
CA HIS A 232 -8.76 16.53 -8.85
C HIS A 232 -10.11 15.81 -8.72
N LEU A 233 -10.80 15.87 -7.58
CA LEU A 233 -12.06 15.13 -7.34
C LEU A 233 -13.16 15.42 -8.38
N LYS A 234 -13.23 16.63 -8.95
CA LYS A 234 -14.17 16.96 -10.04
C LYS A 234 -13.90 16.20 -11.34
N GLU A 235 -12.64 15.88 -11.61
CA GLU A 235 -12.21 15.09 -12.77
C GLU A 235 -12.43 13.60 -12.50
N TRP A 236 -11.99 13.11 -11.32
CA TRP A 236 -12.03 11.68 -11.00
C TRP A 236 -13.44 11.13 -10.74
N ALA A 237 -14.35 11.97 -10.24
CA ALA A 237 -15.77 11.61 -10.11
C ALA A 237 -16.59 11.77 -11.41
N ALA A 238 -16.01 12.26 -12.49
CA ALA A 238 -16.71 12.40 -13.76
C ALA A 238 -16.95 11.02 -14.43
N PRO A 239 -18.06 10.82 -15.17
CA PRO A 239 -18.30 9.56 -15.87
C PRO A 239 -17.30 9.36 -17.03
N GLU A 240 -16.51 8.28 -16.96
CA GLU A 240 -15.52 7.93 -17.98
C GLU A 240 -16.20 7.40 -19.25
N LYS A 241 -15.68 7.73 -20.44
CA LYS A 241 -16.24 7.30 -21.72
C LYS A 241 -15.25 6.42 -22.49
N PRO A 242 -15.28 5.09 -22.30
CA PRO A 242 -14.33 4.16 -22.93
C PRO A 242 -14.53 4.04 -24.45
N THR A 243 -13.48 3.58 -25.15
CA THR A 243 -13.48 3.37 -26.60
C THR A 243 -14.58 2.38 -27.03
N ARG A 244 -15.37 2.77 -28.04
CA ARG A 244 -16.45 1.94 -28.60
C ARG A 244 -15.90 0.90 -29.58
N THR A 245 -16.46 -0.30 -29.55
CA THR A 245 -16.25 -1.35 -30.56
C THR A 245 -17.21 -1.17 -31.75
N PHE A 246 -16.95 -1.81 -32.90
CA PHE A 246 -17.83 -1.71 -34.07
C PHE A 246 -19.27 -2.14 -33.79
N VAL A 247 -19.48 -3.22 -33.03
CA VAL A 247 -20.82 -3.70 -32.64
C VAL A 247 -21.58 -2.73 -31.70
N ASN A 248 -20.89 -1.80 -31.05
CA ASN A 248 -21.46 -0.78 -30.16
C ASN A 248 -21.21 0.67 -30.63
N ALA A 249 -20.83 0.90 -31.89
CA ALA A 249 -20.42 2.22 -32.36
C ALA A 249 -21.51 3.32 -32.19
N LEU A 250 -22.78 2.93 -32.37
CA LEU A 250 -23.97 3.79 -32.25
C LEU A 250 -24.59 3.82 -30.83
N ASP A 251 -23.99 3.10 -29.88
CA ASP A 251 -24.40 3.07 -28.48
C ASP A 251 -23.62 4.10 -27.67
N GLU A 252 -24.16 4.54 -26.53
CA GLU A 252 -23.38 5.22 -25.51
C GLU A 252 -22.80 4.19 -24.51
N ILE A 253 -21.51 4.32 -24.21
CA ILE A 253 -20.80 3.49 -23.24
C ILE A 253 -20.17 4.45 -22.22
N VAL A 254 -20.46 4.23 -20.94
CA VAL A 254 -20.04 5.09 -19.83
C VAL A 254 -19.66 4.22 -18.63
N ILE A 255 -18.63 4.61 -17.88
CA ILE A 255 -18.31 4.01 -16.58
C ILE A 255 -18.57 5.08 -15.51
N TYR A 256 -19.49 4.79 -14.59
CA TYR A 256 -19.77 5.64 -13.43
C TYR A 256 -18.95 5.18 -12.22
N LYS A 257 -18.52 6.13 -11.39
CA LYS A 257 -17.83 5.87 -10.13
C LYS A 257 -18.85 5.95 -8.98
N GLU A 258 -19.34 4.80 -8.52
CA GLU A 258 -20.35 4.76 -7.45
C GLU A 258 -19.72 4.41 -6.11
N PRO A 259 -20.06 5.10 -4.99
CA PRO A 259 -19.62 4.68 -3.66
C PRO A 259 -20.15 3.28 -3.32
N TYR A 260 -19.35 2.51 -2.58
CA TYR A 260 -19.74 1.20 -2.06
C TYR A 260 -20.86 1.30 -1.02
N GLY A 261 -20.76 2.25 -0.08
CA GLY A 261 -21.77 2.44 0.96
C GLY A 261 -21.18 2.87 2.30
N VAL A 262 -21.28 1.99 3.30
CA VAL A 262 -20.66 2.15 4.61
C VAL A 262 -19.33 1.40 4.64
N THR A 263 -18.24 2.14 4.82
CA THR A 263 -16.88 1.59 4.87
C THR A 263 -16.39 1.52 6.31
N LEU A 264 -15.68 0.45 6.65
CA LEU A 264 -14.89 0.35 7.88
C LEU A 264 -13.44 0.71 7.55
N ILE A 265 -12.83 1.57 8.36
CA ILE A 265 -11.41 1.93 8.24
C ILE A 265 -10.75 1.68 9.59
N MET A 266 -9.74 0.80 9.61
CA MET A 266 -9.00 0.39 10.80
C MET A 266 -7.55 0.85 10.70
N GLY A 267 -7.18 1.87 11.48
CA GLY A 267 -5.85 2.44 11.48
C GLY A 267 -4.85 1.67 12.36
N ALA A 268 -3.57 1.74 12.00
CA ALA A 268 -2.47 1.23 12.83
C ALA A 268 -2.01 2.26 13.88
N TRP A 269 -1.11 1.88 14.78
CA TRP A 269 -0.63 2.70 15.90
C TRP A 269 0.69 3.44 15.64
N ASN A 270 1.41 3.09 14.58
CA ASN A 270 2.77 3.58 14.36
C ASN A 270 2.80 4.91 13.61
N TYR A 271 1.81 5.16 12.75
CA TYR A 271 1.47 6.49 12.23
C TYR A 271 -0.06 6.69 12.41
N PRO A 272 -0.52 6.93 13.65
CA PRO A 272 -1.92 6.73 14.04
C PRO A 272 -2.89 7.81 13.57
N LEU A 273 -2.39 8.97 13.10
CA LEU A 273 -3.20 9.98 12.44
C LEU A 273 -3.32 9.67 10.95
N GLN A 274 -2.19 9.51 10.27
CA GLN A 274 -2.08 9.25 8.84
C GLN A 274 -2.80 7.96 8.44
N LEU A 275 -2.51 6.83 9.09
CA LEU A 275 -3.03 5.52 8.68
C LEU A 275 -4.51 5.33 9.05
N ALA A 276 -5.07 6.23 9.86
CA ALA A 276 -6.51 6.35 10.10
C ALA A 276 -7.17 7.30 9.08
N ILE A 277 -6.60 8.50 8.87
CA ILE A 277 -7.24 9.57 8.12
C ILE A 277 -6.99 9.46 6.61
N ALA A 278 -5.79 9.12 6.13
CA ALA A 278 -5.48 9.07 4.70
C ALA A 278 -6.46 8.19 3.86
N PRO A 279 -6.78 6.94 4.24
CA PRO A 279 -7.84 6.18 3.58
C PRO A 279 -9.24 6.79 3.75
N MET A 280 -9.52 7.47 4.87
CA MET A 280 -10.79 8.17 5.09
C MET A 280 -10.99 9.35 4.12
N ILE A 281 -9.92 10.07 3.73
CA ILE A 281 -9.99 11.09 2.65
C ILE A 281 -10.51 10.45 1.35
N GLY A 282 -9.96 9.28 0.98
CA GLY A 282 -10.39 8.51 -0.18
C GLY A 282 -11.86 8.06 -0.10
N ALA A 283 -12.29 7.57 1.06
CA ALA A 283 -13.67 7.11 1.26
C ALA A 283 -14.69 8.26 1.20
N ILE A 284 -14.39 9.42 1.79
CA ILE A 284 -15.19 10.66 1.67
C ILE A 284 -15.27 11.09 0.20
N ALA A 285 -14.13 11.14 -0.49
CA ALA A 285 -14.06 11.52 -1.91
C ALA A 285 -14.88 10.57 -2.81
N GLY A 286 -14.82 9.26 -2.56
CA GLY A 286 -15.66 8.25 -3.23
C GLY A 286 -17.16 8.43 -2.99
N GLY A 287 -17.56 9.13 -1.93
CA GLY A 287 -18.95 9.41 -1.56
C GLY A 287 -19.54 8.42 -0.57
N ASN A 288 -18.70 7.79 0.24
CA ASN A 288 -19.10 6.79 1.23
C ASN A 288 -19.39 7.44 2.59
N CYS A 289 -20.10 6.70 3.42
CA CYS A 289 -20.08 6.88 4.87
C CYS A 289 -18.92 6.07 5.46
N VAL A 290 -18.35 6.51 6.58
CA VAL A 290 -17.16 5.91 7.20
C VAL A 290 -17.39 5.66 8.68
N ILE A 291 -17.04 4.45 9.11
CA ILE A 291 -16.83 4.12 10.52
C ILE A 291 -15.34 3.90 10.70
N LEU A 292 -14.70 4.79 11.46
CA LEU A 292 -13.27 4.80 11.72
C LEU A 292 -12.97 4.15 13.06
N LYS A 293 -12.05 3.17 13.09
CA LYS A 293 -11.47 2.60 14.30
C LYS A 293 -9.97 2.93 14.36
N PRO A 294 -9.56 4.00 15.05
CA PRO A 294 -8.16 4.26 15.40
C PRO A 294 -7.61 3.14 16.28
N SER A 295 -6.29 2.93 16.30
CA SER A 295 -5.70 1.87 17.13
C SER A 295 -5.72 2.23 18.62
N GLU A 296 -6.13 1.27 19.43
CA GLU A 296 -6.14 1.29 20.90
C GLU A 296 -4.74 1.46 21.54
N VAL A 297 -3.67 1.26 20.76
CA VAL A 297 -2.28 1.37 21.25
C VAL A 297 -1.77 2.82 21.24
N SER A 298 -2.37 3.70 20.43
CA SER A 298 -2.07 5.14 20.37
C SER A 298 -3.15 5.93 21.08
N VAL A 299 -3.18 5.81 22.41
CA VAL A 299 -4.28 6.24 23.27
C VAL A 299 -4.60 7.73 23.10
N ALA A 300 -3.57 8.59 23.08
CA ALA A 300 -3.74 10.04 22.99
C ALA A 300 -4.28 10.45 21.62
N THR A 301 -3.72 9.89 20.53
CA THR A 301 -4.14 10.19 19.16
C THR A 301 -5.54 9.64 18.87
N ALA A 302 -5.86 8.42 19.32
CA ALA A 302 -7.18 7.82 19.17
C ALA A 302 -8.26 8.65 19.89
N LYS A 303 -7.98 9.11 21.12
CA LYS A 303 -8.85 10.01 21.88
C LYS A 303 -9.07 11.33 21.14
N LEU A 304 -8.00 11.98 20.67
CA LEU A 304 -8.09 13.27 19.96
C LEU A 304 -8.89 13.15 18.66
N ILE A 305 -8.70 12.08 17.88
CA ILE A 305 -9.50 11.80 16.67
C ILE A 305 -10.99 11.64 17.01
N ASN A 306 -11.31 10.90 18.08
CA ASN A 306 -12.69 10.71 18.57
C ASN A 306 -13.34 12.01 19.06
N GLU A 307 -12.56 12.91 19.67
CA GLU A 307 -13.03 14.21 20.14
C GLU A 307 -13.14 15.27 19.03
N LEU A 308 -12.37 15.18 17.96
CA LEU A 308 -12.34 16.20 16.90
C LEU A 308 -13.26 15.88 15.72
N ILE A 309 -13.31 14.64 15.21
CA ILE A 309 -14.16 14.30 14.06
C ILE A 309 -15.62 14.77 14.25
N PRO A 310 -16.27 14.58 15.41
CA PRO A 310 -17.66 15.00 15.61
C PRO A 310 -17.91 16.51 15.73
N LYS A 311 -16.84 17.34 15.75
CA LYS A 311 -16.90 18.81 15.78
C LYS A 311 -16.82 19.44 14.38
N TYR A 312 -16.18 18.74 13.42
CA TYR A 312 -15.93 19.26 12.08
C TYR A 312 -16.73 18.54 10.98
N LEU A 313 -16.96 17.24 11.12
CA LEU A 313 -17.59 16.41 10.09
C LEU A 313 -19.06 16.13 10.36
N ASP A 314 -19.72 15.49 9.39
CA ASP A 314 -21.12 15.08 9.50
C ASP A 314 -21.30 13.79 10.31
N ASN A 315 -21.77 13.93 11.55
CA ASN A 315 -21.85 12.86 12.56
C ASN A 315 -22.77 11.68 12.22
N GLU A 316 -23.64 11.82 11.21
CA GLU A 316 -24.44 10.71 10.70
C GLU A 316 -23.62 9.85 9.71
N CYS A 317 -22.88 10.52 8.82
CA CYS A 317 -22.04 9.92 7.80
C CYS A 317 -20.69 9.39 8.32
N TYR A 318 -20.11 10.02 9.33
CA TYR A 318 -18.73 9.81 9.77
C TYR A 318 -18.69 9.62 11.28
N LYS A 319 -18.37 8.39 11.73
CA LYS A 319 -18.38 7.99 13.14
C LYS A 319 -17.05 7.37 13.54
N VAL A 320 -16.69 7.50 14.83
CA VAL A 320 -15.49 6.91 15.41
C VAL A 320 -15.87 5.83 16.42
N VAL A 321 -15.14 4.70 16.37
CA VAL A 321 -15.28 3.58 17.30
C VAL A 321 -13.90 3.32 17.94
N CYS A 322 -13.71 3.87 19.13
CA CYS A 322 -12.60 3.51 19.99
C CYS A 322 -12.90 2.20 20.75
N GLY A 323 -11.88 1.39 20.97
CA GLY A 323 -11.99 0.06 21.58
C GLY A 323 -10.88 -0.86 21.12
N GLY A 324 -10.66 -1.93 21.88
CA GLY A 324 -9.60 -2.90 21.68
C GLY A 324 -9.97 -4.04 20.73
N THR A 325 -9.43 -5.22 21.00
CA THR A 325 -9.69 -6.45 20.23
C THR A 325 -11.16 -6.89 20.33
N ASN A 326 -11.79 -6.81 21.51
CA ASN A 326 -13.18 -7.25 21.71
C ASN A 326 -14.16 -6.44 20.84
N GLU A 327 -14.06 -5.12 20.93
CA GLU A 327 -14.87 -4.16 20.16
C GLU A 327 -14.63 -4.33 18.67
N THR A 328 -13.38 -4.61 18.28
CA THR A 328 -13.00 -4.92 16.89
C THR A 328 -13.68 -6.22 16.41
N THR A 329 -13.71 -7.27 17.24
CA THR A 329 -14.38 -8.54 16.92
C THR A 329 -15.90 -8.37 16.78
N GLU A 330 -16.56 -7.60 17.65
CA GLU A 330 -18.01 -7.34 17.53
C GLU A 330 -18.35 -6.42 16.36
N LEU A 331 -17.49 -5.45 16.04
CA LEU A 331 -17.64 -4.58 14.87
C LEU A 331 -17.47 -5.36 13.57
N LEU A 332 -16.49 -6.26 13.46
CA LEU A 332 -16.26 -7.12 12.28
C LEU A 332 -17.38 -8.14 12.04
N LYS A 333 -18.30 -8.38 12.98
CA LYS A 333 -19.51 -9.19 12.75
C LYS A 333 -20.56 -8.46 11.90
N GLN A 334 -20.47 -7.13 11.78
CA GLN A 334 -21.43 -6.28 11.08
C GLN A 334 -21.16 -6.19 9.57
N ARG A 335 -22.16 -5.76 8.79
CA ARG A 335 -22.06 -5.67 7.33
C ARG A 335 -21.52 -4.30 6.89
N PHE A 336 -20.31 -4.30 6.34
CA PHE A 336 -19.73 -3.19 5.60
C PHE A 336 -19.73 -3.46 4.09
N ASP A 337 -19.71 -2.41 3.29
CA ASP A 337 -19.61 -2.51 1.82
C ASP A 337 -18.14 -2.41 1.34
N TYR A 338 -17.23 -1.97 2.21
CA TYR A 338 -15.77 -2.07 2.06
C TYR A 338 -15.10 -2.13 3.45
N ILE A 339 -13.97 -2.83 3.59
CA ILE A 339 -13.11 -2.74 4.80
C ILE A 339 -11.68 -2.39 4.39
N PHE A 340 -11.13 -1.34 4.97
CA PHE A 340 -9.71 -0.97 4.86
C PHE A 340 -9.02 -1.24 6.20
N PHE A 341 -7.91 -1.96 6.18
CA PHE A 341 -7.13 -2.30 7.38
C PHE A 341 -5.64 -2.12 7.15
N THR A 342 -4.97 -1.42 8.07
CA THR A 342 -3.50 -1.38 8.15
C THR A 342 -3.03 -2.08 9.43
N GLY A 343 -2.06 -3.00 9.32
CA GLY A 343 -1.47 -3.65 10.51
C GLY A 343 -0.78 -4.99 10.23
N SER A 344 -0.77 -5.89 11.21
CA SER A 344 -0.05 -7.16 11.08
C SER A 344 -0.78 -8.18 10.21
N THR A 345 -0.03 -9.01 9.49
CA THR A 345 -0.57 -10.10 8.65
C THR A 345 -1.48 -11.06 9.41
N THR A 346 -1.23 -11.28 10.71
CA THR A 346 -2.09 -12.09 11.59
C THR A 346 -3.49 -11.49 11.73
N VAL A 347 -3.60 -10.18 11.99
CA VAL A 347 -4.89 -9.50 12.10
C VAL A 347 -5.53 -9.31 10.73
N GLY A 348 -4.74 -9.06 9.68
CA GLY A 348 -5.22 -9.00 8.30
C GLY A 348 -5.94 -10.28 7.85
N ARG A 349 -5.49 -11.46 8.29
CA ARG A 349 -6.19 -12.74 8.08
C ARG A 349 -7.55 -12.78 8.78
N ILE A 350 -7.64 -12.32 10.03
CA ILE A 350 -8.91 -12.26 10.81
C ILE A 350 -9.89 -11.29 10.14
N VAL A 351 -9.43 -10.10 9.72
CA VAL A 351 -10.24 -9.12 8.98
C VAL A 351 -10.75 -9.72 7.67
N ARG A 352 -9.91 -10.44 6.93
CA ARG A 352 -10.29 -11.11 5.68
C ARG A 352 -11.30 -12.25 5.89
N GLU A 353 -11.13 -13.03 6.95
CA GLU A 353 -12.05 -14.10 7.32
C GLU A 353 -13.45 -13.53 7.63
N ALA A 354 -13.52 -12.46 8.43
CA ALA A 354 -14.76 -11.76 8.72
C ALA A 354 -15.40 -11.14 7.46
N SER A 355 -14.61 -10.53 6.57
CA SER A 355 -15.13 -9.91 5.32
C SER A 355 -15.83 -10.93 4.41
N ASN A 356 -15.35 -12.17 4.36
CA ASN A 356 -15.93 -13.23 3.54
C ASN A 356 -17.39 -13.54 3.90
N LYS A 357 -17.81 -13.35 5.16
CA LYS A 357 -19.20 -13.56 5.65
C LYS A 357 -20.24 -12.78 4.84
N PHE A 358 -19.87 -11.61 4.34
CA PHE A 358 -20.73 -10.72 3.56
C PHE A 358 -20.21 -10.51 2.12
N LEU A 359 -19.17 -11.24 1.71
CA LEU A 359 -18.40 -11.03 0.48
C LEU A 359 -17.86 -9.59 0.35
N THR A 360 -17.58 -8.93 1.47
CA THR A 360 -17.12 -7.53 1.50
C THR A 360 -15.71 -7.42 0.89
N PRO A 361 -15.50 -6.54 -0.11
CA PRO A 361 -14.17 -6.24 -0.64
C PRO A 361 -13.29 -5.56 0.42
N VAL A 362 -11.99 -5.78 0.34
CA VAL A 362 -11.03 -5.24 1.32
C VAL A 362 -9.75 -4.73 0.67
N THR A 363 -9.16 -3.74 1.32
CA THR A 363 -7.73 -3.42 1.20
C THR A 363 -7.05 -3.80 2.52
N LEU A 364 -5.94 -4.54 2.44
CA LEU A 364 -5.12 -4.93 3.57
C LEU A 364 -3.70 -4.41 3.33
N GLU A 365 -3.29 -3.41 4.10
CA GLU A 365 -1.93 -2.87 4.10
C GLU A 365 -1.15 -3.53 5.25
N LEU A 366 -0.25 -4.45 4.91
CA LEU A 366 0.39 -5.34 5.89
C LEU A 366 1.91 -5.17 5.91
N GLY A 367 2.52 -5.63 6.99
CA GLY A 367 3.96 -5.61 7.19
C GLY A 367 4.74 -6.63 6.35
N GLY A 368 6.05 -6.66 6.56
CA GLY A 368 6.96 -7.66 5.98
C GLY A 368 8.42 -7.25 6.09
N LYS A 369 9.33 -8.23 5.99
CA LYS A 369 10.77 -7.97 6.07
C LYS A 369 11.29 -7.33 4.78
N SER A 370 11.17 -6.00 4.68
CA SER A 370 11.59 -5.21 3.51
C SER A 370 13.13 -5.19 3.36
N PRO A 371 13.70 -5.86 2.34
CA PRO A 371 15.15 -6.01 2.19
C PRO A 371 15.82 -4.76 1.61
N VAL A 372 17.09 -4.56 1.92
CA VAL A 372 18.00 -3.62 1.23
C VAL A 372 19.17 -4.40 0.61
N TYR A 373 19.23 -4.49 -0.71
CA TYR A 373 20.45 -4.96 -1.39
C TYR A 373 21.44 -3.80 -1.59
N ILE A 374 22.74 -4.00 -1.31
CA ILE A 374 23.79 -3.00 -1.55
C ILE A 374 24.97 -3.66 -2.26
N ASP A 375 25.35 -3.15 -3.45
CA ASP A 375 26.55 -3.59 -4.16
C ASP A 375 27.74 -2.63 -4.03
N ASN A 376 28.90 -3.09 -4.50
CA ASN A 376 30.17 -2.36 -4.43
C ASN A 376 30.30 -1.17 -5.39
N THR A 377 29.22 -0.78 -6.09
CA THR A 377 29.17 0.41 -6.95
C THR A 377 28.34 1.55 -6.38
N ALA A 378 27.60 1.31 -5.29
CA ALA A 378 26.85 2.35 -4.60
C ALA A 378 27.78 3.41 -3.97
N ASP A 379 27.37 4.68 -3.97
CA ASP A 379 27.97 5.69 -3.10
C ASP A 379 27.61 5.35 -1.66
N LEU A 380 28.54 4.75 -0.92
CA LEU A 380 28.30 4.31 0.44
C LEU A 380 28.03 5.46 1.41
N THR A 381 28.53 6.67 1.15
CA THR A 381 28.28 7.85 1.99
C THR A 381 26.81 8.24 1.95
N VAL A 382 26.27 8.32 0.73
CA VAL A 382 24.86 8.67 0.48
C VAL A 382 23.93 7.49 0.83
N THR A 383 24.35 6.27 0.50
CA THR A 383 23.62 5.02 0.82
C THR A 383 23.42 4.85 2.31
N VAL A 384 24.48 4.99 3.10
CA VAL A 384 24.40 4.81 4.56
C VAL A 384 23.49 5.87 5.17
N LYS A 385 23.60 7.16 4.79
CA LYS A 385 22.66 8.19 5.28
C LYS A 385 21.21 7.83 4.95
N ARG A 386 20.90 7.44 3.71
CA ARG A 386 19.52 7.05 3.32
C ARG A 386 19.01 5.85 4.11
N VAL A 387 19.75 4.74 4.13
CA VAL A 387 19.34 3.50 4.81
C VAL A 387 19.17 3.71 6.32
N LEU A 388 20.05 4.47 6.99
CA LEU A 388 19.91 4.75 8.42
C LEU A 388 18.70 5.67 8.71
N TRP A 389 18.47 6.69 7.88
CA TRP A 389 17.28 7.54 8.03
C TRP A 389 16.00 6.71 7.89
N GLY A 390 15.85 5.98 6.78
CA GLY A 390 14.69 5.11 6.56
C GLY A 390 14.54 4.00 7.62
N LYS A 391 15.64 3.60 8.29
CA LYS A 391 15.61 2.63 9.38
C LYS A 391 15.15 3.23 10.72
N PHE A 392 15.59 4.44 11.04
CA PHE A 392 15.48 4.98 12.40
C PHE A 392 14.43 6.08 12.55
N ILE A 393 13.82 6.57 11.46
CA ILE A 393 12.53 7.28 11.57
C ILE A 393 11.52 6.44 12.36
N ASN A 394 10.74 7.07 13.22
CA ASN A 394 9.79 6.39 14.11
C ASN A 394 10.43 5.24 14.95
N VAL A 395 11.74 5.31 15.21
CA VAL A 395 12.59 4.25 15.79
C VAL A 395 12.45 2.88 15.09
N GLY A 396 12.17 2.89 13.77
CA GLY A 396 12.03 1.71 12.92
C GLY A 396 10.69 0.98 13.02
N GLN A 397 9.70 1.57 13.69
CA GLN A 397 8.33 1.03 13.81
C GLN A 397 7.53 1.34 12.53
N THR A 398 7.96 0.83 11.38
CA THR A 398 7.47 1.25 10.06
C THR A 398 7.50 0.08 9.08
N CYS A 399 6.34 -0.28 8.49
CA CYS A 399 6.20 -1.42 7.55
C CYS A 399 7.11 -1.33 6.32
N ILE A 400 7.52 -0.11 5.98
CA ILE A 400 8.41 0.22 4.85
C ILE A 400 9.84 0.59 5.27
N ALA A 401 10.21 0.49 6.55
CA ALA A 401 11.60 0.66 6.95
C ALA A 401 12.46 -0.48 6.36
N PRO A 402 13.76 -0.24 6.07
CA PRO A 402 14.77 -1.28 5.98
C PRO A 402 14.65 -2.28 7.12
N ASP A 403 14.25 -3.51 6.82
CA ASP A 403 14.22 -4.56 7.83
C ASP A 403 15.61 -5.18 7.97
N TYR A 404 16.25 -5.55 6.87
CA TYR A 404 17.60 -6.14 6.83
C TYR A 404 18.41 -5.75 5.58
N ILE A 405 19.74 -5.83 5.66
CA ILE A 405 20.66 -5.59 4.54
C ILE A 405 21.18 -6.92 3.96
N LEU A 406 21.30 -6.99 2.64
CA LEU A 406 22.00 -8.01 1.85
C LEU A 406 23.16 -7.35 1.09
N CYS A 407 24.41 -7.67 1.45
CA CYS A 407 25.59 -7.14 0.77
C CYS A 407 26.82 -8.06 0.94
N THR A 408 27.93 -7.76 0.26
CA THR A 408 29.18 -8.52 0.45
C THR A 408 29.88 -8.13 1.76
N PRO A 409 30.77 -8.96 2.33
CA PRO A 409 31.49 -8.64 3.58
C PRO A 409 32.29 -7.33 3.51
N GLU A 410 32.83 -6.97 2.34
CA GLU A 410 33.54 -5.69 2.11
C GLU A 410 32.58 -4.50 2.24
N VAL A 411 31.38 -4.62 1.65
CA VAL A 411 30.32 -3.61 1.74
C VAL A 411 29.77 -3.52 3.16
N GLN A 412 29.57 -4.64 3.86
CA GLN A 412 29.19 -4.67 5.28
C GLN A 412 30.18 -3.87 6.15
N ASN A 413 31.47 -4.17 6.02
CA ASN A 413 32.52 -3.52 6.83
C ASN A 413 32.63 -2.01 6.54
N ALA A 414 32.47 -1.60 5.27
CA ALA A 414 32.44 -0.20 4.89
C ALA A 414 31.16 0.52 5.38
N PHE A 415 29.99 -0.12 5.27
CA PHE A 415 28.72 0.39 5.76
C PHE A 415 28.77 0.64 7.27
N VAL A 416 29.18 -0.36 8.07
CA VAL A 416 29.31 -0.24 9.55
C VAL A 416 30.27 0.90 9.94
N LYS A 417 31.42 1.02 9.26
CA LYS A 417 32.40 2.07 9.53
C LYS A 417 31.84 3.49 9.33
N GLU A 418 31.04 3.69 8.29
CA GLU A 418 30.42 4.99 8.01
C GLU A 418 29.21 5.23 8.91
N ALA A 419 28.40 4.19 9.15
CA ALA A 419 27.20 4.25 9.98
C ALA A 419 27.50 4.67 11.42
N LYS A 420 28.65 4.22 11.97
CA LYS A 420 29.12 4.64 13.30
C LYS A 420 29.43 6.13 13.39
N LYS A 421 29.84 6.78 12.29
CA LYS A 421 29.99 8.26 12.26
C LYS A 421 28.62 8.92 12.21
N ILE A 422 27.75 8.45 11.34
CA ILE A 422 26.47 9.10 11.01
C ILE A 422 25.49 9.04 12.20
N MET A 423 25.39 7.91 12.89
CA MET A 423 24.55 7.85 14.10
C MET A 423 25.08 8.76 15.23
N LYS A 424 26.39 9.00 15.30
CA LYS A 424 27.01 9.96 16.22
C LYS A 424 26.86 11.43 15.76
N GLU A 425 26.83 11.67 14.45
CA GLU A 425 26.51 12.97 13.82
C GLU A 425 25.07 13.40 14.17
N TRP A 426 24.12 12.45 14.20
CA TRP A 426 22.69 12.73 14.38
C TRP A 426 22.20 12.64 15.82
N TYR A 427 22.62 11.62 16.57
CA TYR A 427 22.10 11.33 17.91
C TYR A 427 23.12 11.58 19.04
N GLY A 428 24.31 12.10 18.71
CA GLY A 428 25.36 12.45 19.67
C GLY A 428 26.08 11.23 20.28
N GLU A 429 26.71 11.44 21.44
CA GLU A 429 27.41 10.39 22.20
C GLU A 429 26.43 9.49 22.99
N ASN A 430 25.29 10.04 23.43
CA ASN A 430 24.21 9.29 24.08
C ASN A 430 22.89 9.44 23.30
N PRO A 431 22.57 8.51 22.38
CA PRO A 431 21.34 8.55 21.60
C PRO A 431 20.05 8.51 22.42
N GLN A 432 20.07 8.10 23.70
CA GLN A 432 18.89 8.14 24.57
C GLN A 432 18.44 9.57 24.89
N GLU A 433 19.38 10.52 24.96
CA GLU A 433 19.09 11.93 25.24
C GLU A 433 18.59 12.70 24.00
N SER A 434 18.72 12.13 22.79
CA SER A 434 18.32 12.79 21.54
C SER A 434 16.79 13.02 21.48
N GLN A 435 16.41 14.24 21.12
CA GLN A 435 15.01 14.62 20.88
C GLN A 435 14.46 14.08 19.55
N ASP A 436 15.34 13.66 18.64
CA ASP A 436 15.00 13.09 17.32
C ASP A 436 14.98 11.56 17.31
N LEU A 437 14.97 10.92 18.48
CA LEU A 437 14.83 9.46 18.61
C LEU A 437 13.58 9.10 19.41
N CYS A 438 12.66 8.38 18.76
CA CYS A 438 11.39 7.92 19.32
C CYS A 438 11.58 6.82 20.38
N ARG A 439 10.48 6.23 20.89
CA ARG A 439 10.49 5.07 21.79
C ARG A 439 9.65 3.91 21.28
N ILE A 440 9.92 2.72 21.81
CA ILE A 440 9.13 1.54 21.51
C ILE A 440 7.74 1.70 22.17
N VAL A 441 6.68 1.49 21.38
CA VAL A 441 5.33 1.89 21.79
C VAL A 441 4.85 1.24 23.10
N SER A 442 5.18 -0.03 23.33
CA SER A 442 4.81 -0.75 24.56
C SER A 442 5.80 -1.84 24.96
N ASP A 443 5.73 -2.26 26.22
CA ASP A 443 6.65 -3.20 26.86
C ASP A 443 6.68 -4.55 26.14
N LYS A 444 5.56 -4.98 25.56
CA LYS A 444 5.45 -6.18 24.73
C LYS A 444 6.29 -6.09 23.46
N HIS A 445 6.29 -4.94 22.79
CA HIS A 445 7.13 -4.71 21.61
C HIS A 445 8.60 -4.57 22.02
N TYR A 446 8.88 -3.92 23.16
CA TYR A 446 10.22 -3.78 23.72
C TYR A 446 10.84 -5.14 24.06
N GLN A 447 10.16 -5.99 24.85
CA GLN A 447 10.63 -7.32 25.24
C GLN A 447 10.93 -8.24 24.04
N ARG A 448 10.09 -8.18 22.99
CA ARG A 448 10.33 -8.93 21.74
C ARG A 448 11.57 -8.41 21.00
N LEU A 449 11.76 -7.10 20.94
CA LEU A 449 12.91 -6.48 20.27
C LEU A 449 14.22 -6.73 21.03
N THR A 450 14.24 -6.61 22.36
CA THR A 450 15.46 -6.87 23.14
C THR A 450 15.92 -8.34 23.03
N ALA A 451 14.98 -9.29 22.90
CA ALA A 451 15.29 -10.69 22.60
C ALA A 451 15.97 -10.93 21.24
N PHE A 452 15.89 -9.99 20.29
CA PHE A 452 16.61 -10.07 19.01
C PHE A 452 18.07 -9.57 19.09
N LEU A 453 18.47 -8.84 20.13
CA LEU A 453 19.82 -8.24 20.22
C LEU A 453 20.94 -9.30 20.33
N SER A 454 20.62 -10.50 20.80
CA SER A 454 21.54 -11.65 20.90
C SER A 454 21.60 -12.51 19.63
N ASN A 455 20.87 -12.15 18.57
CA ASN A 455 20.74 -12.94 17.33
C ASN A 455 21.87 -12.66 16.31
N GLY A 456 23.00 -12.10 16.76
CA GLY A 456 24.14 -11.73 15.94
C GLY A 456 25.22 -11.05 16.77
N GLU A 457 26.22 -10.50 16.09
CA GLU A 457 27.24 -9.67 16.71
C GLU A 457 26.82 -8.20 16.66
N VAL A 458 26.73 -7.53 17.82
CA VAL A 458 26.39 -6.11 17.92
C VAL A 458 27.58 -5.27 17.45
N ALA A 459 27.52 -4.77 16.22
CA ALA A 459 28.57 -3.90 15.66
C ALA A 459 28.45 -2.45 16.17
N ILE A 460 27.21 -1.99 16.36
CA ILE A 460 26.83 -0.65 16.86
C ILE A 460 25.52 -0.80 17.65
N GLY A 461 25.35 -0.03 18.73
CA GLY A 461 24.15 -0.04 19.57
C GLY A 461 24.18 -1.15 20.61
N GLY A 462 23.04 -1.80 20.85
CA GLY A 462 22.82 -2.84 21.85
C GLY A 462 22.47 -2.34 23.26
N GLN A 463 22.54 -1.04 23.53
CA GLN A 463 22.06 -0.43 24.78
C GLN A 463 20.53 -0.42 24.80
N VAL A 464 19.96 -0.67 25.99
CA VAL A 464 18.51 -0.74 26.23
C VAL A 464 18.18 -0.15 27.61
N ASP A 465 16.99 0.42 27.74
CA ASP A 465 16.40 0.84 29.02
C ASP A 465 14.89 0.52 29.01
N PRO A 466 14.40 -0.34 29.93
CA PRO A 466 12.99 -0.71 29.99
C PRO A 466 12.08 0.40 30.52
N ALA A 467 12.57 1.30 31.38
CA ALA A 467 11.75 2.36 31.98
C ALA A 467 11.38 3.43 30.95
N ASP A 468 12.31 3.76 30.05
CA ASP A 468 12.10 4.67 28.92
C ASP A 468 11.60 3.94 27.65
N LYS A 469 11.42 2.60 27.70
CA LYS A 469 11.17 1.73 26.52
C LYS A 469 12.14 2.02 25.37
N TYR A 470 13.39 2.28 25.71
CA TYR A 470 14.45 2.70 24.80
C TYR A 470 15.28 1.51 24.32
N ILE A 471 15.49 1.43 23.00
CA ILE A 471 16.47 0.54 22.38
C ILE A 471 17.31 1.40 21.45
N SER A 472 18.62 1.38 21.66
CA SER A 472 19.57 2.15 20.85
C SER A 472 19.53 1.77 19.35
N PRO A 473 19.82 2.72 18.43
CA PRO A 473 20.05 2.43 17.01
C PRO A 473 21.11 1.34 16.83
N THR A 474 20.68 0.12 16.49
CA THR A 474 21.50 -1.09 16.56
C THR A 474 21.73 -1.69 15.17
N ILE A 475 22.97 -2.05 14.88
CA ILE A 475 23.35 -2.84 13.70
C ILE A 475 23.94 -4.17 14.17
N LEU A 476 23.35 -5.27 13.69
CA LEU A 476 23.84 -6.63 13.92
C LEU A 476 24.57 -7.12 12.67
N ILE A 477 25.76 -7.67 12.83
CA ILE A 477 26.50 -8.37 11.78
C ILE A 477 26.60 -9.87 12.09
N ASN A 478 27.08 -10.65 11.11
CA ASN A 478 27.27 -12.10 11.25
C ASN A 478 25.97 -12.86 11.63
N VAL A 479 24.82 -12.27 11.27
CA VAL A 479 23.47 -12.80 11.55
C VAL A 479 23.18 -13.99 10.64
N ARG A 480 22.75 -15.11 11.21
CA ARG A 480 22.38 -16.30 10.43
C ARG A 480 20.96 -16.15 9.87
N PRO A 481 20.67 -16.62 8.64
CA PRO A 481 19.33 -16.53 8.04
C PRO A 481 18.23 -17.29 8.80
N SER A 482 18.60 -18.11 9.77
CA SER A 482 17.75 -18.95 10.62
C SER A 482 17.39 -18.33 11.98
N GLU A 483 17.97 -17.19 12.34
CA GLU A 483 17.72 -16.54 13.64
C GLU A 483 16.30 -15.95 13.76
N PRO A 484 15.74 -15.80 14.97
CA PRO A 484 14.44 -15.14 15.19
C PRO A 484 14.35 -13.75 14.53
N VAL A 485 15.38 -12.91 14.66
CA VAL A 485 15.48 -11.60 14.00
C VAL A 485 15.39 -11.65 12.47
N MET A 486 15.61 -12.82 11.85
CA MET A 486 15.49 -13.06 10.41
C MET A 486 14.20 -13.80 10.00
N LYS A 487 13.36 -14.20 10.96
CA LYS A 487 12.07 -14.89 10.74
C LYS A 487 10.87 -13.96 10.83
N GLU A 488 10.86 -13.05 11.80
CA GLU A 488 9.77 -12.08 12.02
C GLU A 488 10.10 -10.70 11.46
N GLU A 489 9.08 -9.89 11.16
CA GLU A 489 9.24 -8.46 10.92
C GLU A 489 9.79 -7.77 12.18
N ILE A 490 10.88 -7.02 12.04
CA ILE A 490 11.58 -6.45 13.19
C ILE A 490 10.76 -5.33 13.79
N PHE A 491 10.32 -4.35 12.98
CA PHE A 491 9.48 -3.24 13.43
C PHE A 491 10.07 -2.48 14.64
N GLY A 492 11.35 -2.13 14.54
CA GLY A 492 12.15 -1.48 15.57
C GLY A 492 13.60 -1.21 15.14
N PRO A 493 14.45 -0.68 16.04
CA PRO A 493 15.74 -0.06 15.70
C PRO A 493 16.90 -1.09 15.60
N ILE A 494 16.61 -2.28 15.07
CA ILE A 494 17.60 -3.35 14.91
C ILE A 494 17.75 -3.64 13.41
N LEU A 495 18.93 -3.42 12.86
CA LEU A 495 19.25 -3.59 11.45
C LEU A 495 20.29 -4.72 11.26
N PRO A 496 19.84 -5.98 11.09
CA PRO A 496 20.73 -7.07 10.74
C PRO A 496 21.29 -6.94 9.32
N ILE A 497 22.57 -7.27 9.17
CA ILE A 497 23.25 -7.44 7.90
C ILE A 497 23.53 -8.93 7.69
N VAL A 498 23.08 -9.46 6.55
CA VAL A 498 23.31 -10.84 6.12
C VAL A 498 24.20 -10.82 4.89
N SER A 499 25.37 -11.44 4.99
CA SER A 499 26.34 -11.48 3.88
C SER A 499 25.83 -12.33 2.71
N VAL A 500 25.95 -11.79 1.49
CA VAL A 500 25.70 -12.50 0.22
C VAL A 500 26.80 -12.17 -0.79
N SER A 501 27.08 -13.11 -1.70
CA SER A 501 28.19 -13.02 -2.65
C SER A 501 27.93 -12.04 -3.80
N ASN A 502 26.66 -11.87 -4.20
CA ASN A 502 26.23 -11.04 -5.34
C ASN A 502 24.69 -10.95 -5.43
N ALA A 503 24.19 -10.18 -6.41
CA ALA A 503 22.77 -9.97 -6.67
C ALA A 503 21.95 -11.25 -6.92
N TYR A 504 22.49 -12.29 -7.56
CA TYR A 504 21.74 -13.54 -7.78
C TYR A 504 21.48 -14.30 -6.48
N GLU A 505 22.43 -14.26 -5.54
CA GLU A 505 22.22 -14.81 -4.20
C GLU A 505 21.23 -13.98 -3.39
N ALA A 506 21.26 -12.64 -3.52
CA ALA A 506 20.25 -11.77 -2.92
C ALA A 506 18.84 -12.03 -3.46
N ILE A 507 18.68 -12.15 -4.79
CA ILE A 507 17.40 -12.48 -5.45
C ILE A 507 16.88 -13.83 -4.93
N LYS A 508 17.73 -14.84 -4.85
CA LYS A 508 17.38 -16.14 -4.27
C LYS A 508 16.91 -15.99 -2.81
N PHE A 509 17.68 -15.28 -1.98
CA PHE A 509 17.37 -15.07 -0.56
C PHE A 509 16.01 -14.41 -0.34
N ILE A 510 15.67 -13.43 -1.17
CA ILE A 510 14.41 -12.70 -1.14
C ILE A 510 13.25 -13.60 -1.60
N ASN A 511 13.43 -14.35 -2.69
CA ASN A 511 12.39 -15.22 -3.26
C ASN A 511 12.12 -16.50 -2.44
N GLU A 512 13.02 -16.87 -1.51
CA GLU A 512 12.79 -17.92 -0.51
C GLU A 512 11.92 -17.45 0.68
N ARG A 513 11.39 -16.21 0.63
CA ARG A 513 10.61 -15.57 1.71
C ARG A 513 9.31 -14.95 1.16
N ASP A 514 8.42 -14.55 2.06
CA ASP A 514 7.18 -13.85 1.70
C ASP A 514 7.47 -12.49 1.04
N ASN A 515 6.69 -12.15 0.00
CA ASN A 515 6.90 -10.90 -0.75
C ASN A 515 6.76 -9.67 0.18
N PRO A 516 7.79 -8.83 0.35
CA PRO A 516 7.74 -7.68 1.24
C PRO A 516 6.89 -6.54 0.66
N LEU A 517 6.48 -5.60 1.52
CA LEU A 517 5.79 -4.38 1.10
C LEU A 517 6.69 -3.51 0.20
N VAL A 518 7.99 -3.41 0.53
CA VAL A 518 8.99 -2.70 -0.28
C VAL A 518 10.25 -3.51 -0.43
N LEU A 519 10.93 -3.37 -1.58
CA LEU A 519 12.30 -3.79 -1.78
C LEU A 519 13.18 -2.57 -2.08
N TYR A 520 14.34 -2.49 -1.43
CA TYR A 520 15.33 -1.44 -1.64
C TYR A 520 16.58 -2.00 -2.30
N LEU A 521 17.19 -1.24 -3.21
CA LEU A 521 18.48 -1.59 -3.81
C LEU A 521 19.36 -0.38 -4.06
N PHE A 522 20.62 -0.48 -3.65
CA PHE A 522 21.65 0.53 -3.81
C PHE A 522 22.76 0.02 -4.75
N THR A 523 22.83 0.62 -5.93
CA THR A 523 23.75 0.26 -7.02
C THR A 523 23.71 1.31 -8.13
N MET A 524 24.86 1.54 -8.78
CA MET A 524 24.98 2.40 -9.97
C MET A 524 24.83 1.62 -11.28
N LYS A 525 24.69 0.28 -11.22
CA LYS A 525 24.56 -0.62 -12.37
C LYS A 525 23.11 -0.83 -12.79
N LYS A 526 22.72 -0.29 -13.95
CA LYS A 526 21.37 -0.45 -14.51
C LYS A 526 21.00 -1.91 -14.81
N ASP A 527 21.99 -2.73 -15.16
CA ASP A 527 21.86 -4.19 -15.32
C ASP A 527 21.46 -4.88 -14.01
N VAL A 528 22.12 -4.53 -12.89
CA VAL A 528 21.77 -5.04 -11.55
C VAL A 528 20.40 -4.52 -11.11
N GLN A 529 20.06 -3.26 -11.39
CA GLN A 529 18.74 -2.69 -11.11
C GLN A 529 17.64 -3.48 -11.81
N ASN A 530 17.75 -3.63 -13.13
CA ASN A 530 16.79 -4.38 -13.94
C ASN A 530 16.70 -5.86 -13.51
N LEU A 531 17.84 -6.51 -13.20
CA LEU A 531 17.88 -7.90 -12.76
C LEU A 531 17.07 -8.11 -11.48
N ILE A 532 17.29 -7.29 -10.45
CA ILE A 532 16.58 -7.42 -9.17
C ILE A 532 15.09 -7.06 -9.35
N ILE A 533 14.78 -5.95 -10.04
CA ILE A 533 13.39 -5.51 -10.28
C ILE A 533 12.57 -6.57 -11.05
N THR A 534 13.18 -7.29 -12.00
CA THR A 534 12.46 -8.27 -12.83
C THR A 534 12.44 -9.69 -12.28
N GLN A 535 13.33 -10.03 -11.33
CA GLN A 535 13.44 -11.38 -10.76
C GLN A 535 13.00 -11.48 -9.29
N THR A 536 12.51 -10.40 -8.68
CA THR A 536 11.91 -10.41 -7.33
C THR A 536 10.46 -9.94 -7.36
N LYS A 537 9.77 -10.03 -6.22
CA LYS A 537 8.39 -9.58 -6.07
C LYS A 537 8.21 -8.85 -4.74
N SER A 538 7.62 -7.67 -4.79
CA SER A 538 7.27 -6.82 -3.64
C SER A 538 6.06 -5.95 -4.00
N GLY A 539 5.49 -5.22 -3.03
CA GLY A 539 4.47 -4.20 -3.30
C GLY A 539 5.02 -3.04 -4.12
N SER A 540 6.19 -2.53 -3.73
CA SER A 540 6.94 -1.49 -4.47
C SER A 540 8.45 -1.72 -4.42
N VAL A 541 9.21 -0.97 -5.24
CA VAL A 541 10.67 -0.99 -5.26
C VAL A 541 11.19 0.45 -5.26
N CYS A 542 12.23 0.75 -4.47
CA CYS A 542 12.95 2.03 -4.54
C CYS A 542 14.45 1.82 -4.79
N VAL A 543 15.00 2.56 -5.76
CA VAL A 543 16.40 2.44 -6.22
C VAL A 543 17.20 3.62 -5.69
N ASN A 544 18.32 3.33 -5.02
CA ASN A 544 19.25 4.29 -4.43
C ASN A 544 18.65 5.25 -3.38
N ASP A 545 17.46 4.96 -2.86
CA ASP A 545 16.83 5.67 -1.74
C ASP A 545 15.95 4.72 -0.90
N THR A 546 15.43 5.20 0.23
CA THR A 546 14.46 4.49 1.09
C THR A 546 13.28 5.39 1.44
N ILE A 547 12.10 4.81 1.72
CA ILE A 547 10.85 5.51 2.08
C ILE A 547 10.25 6.38 0.96
N MET A 548 11.07 7.11 0.19
CA MET A 548 10.66 8.15 -0.75
C MET A 548 9.70 7.70 -1.87
N GLN A 549 9.56 6.39 -2.15
CA GLN A 549 8.50 5.89 -3.03
C GLN A 549 7.08 6.14 -2.49
N TYR A 550 6.94 6.35 -1.17
CA TYR A 550 5.69 6.67 -0.48
C TYR A 550 5.21 8.11 -0.78
N SER A 551 6.12 9.05 -1.03
CA SER A 551 5.82 10.45 -1.31
C SER A 551 5.64 10.75 -2.81
N VAL A 552 5.04 9.82 -3.56
CA VAL A 552 4.78 9.95 -4.99
C VAL A 552 3.33 9.58 -5.27
N ASP A 553 2.46 10.58 -5.24
CA ASP A 553 0.98 10.51 -5.28
C ASP A 553 0.40 9.76 -6.52
N THR A 554 1.26 9.44 -7.49
CA THR A 554 0.93 8.74 -8.75
C THR A 554 1.41 7.29 -8.80
N LEU A 555 2.15 6.81 -7.80
CA LEU A 555 2.49 5.40 -7.62
C LEU A 555 1.44 4.70 -6.74
N PRO A 556 1.12 3.41 -7.00
CA PRO A 556 0.34 2.61 -6.07
C PRO A 556 1.17 2.34 -4.81
N PHE A 557 0.67 2.80 -3.66
CA PHE A 557 1.14 2.30 -2.37
C PHE A 557 0.22 1.15 -1.92
N GLY A 558 0.75 -0.07 -1.91
CA GLY A 558 0.00 -1.29 -1.59
C GLY A 558 0.91 -2.53 -1.54
N GLY A 559 0.53 -3.53 -0.75
CA GLY A 559 1.27 -4.80 -0.62
C GLY A 559 0.91 -5.90 -1.61
N VAL A 560 1.62 -7.04 -1.57
CA VAL A 560 1.32 -8.20 -2.42
C VAL A 560 1.49 -9.56 -1.73
N GLY A 561 0.38 -10.27 -1.53
CA GLY A 561 0.37 -11.56 -0.84
C GLY A 561 0.28 -11.35 0.67
N LEU A 562 1.29 -11.78 1.44
CA LEU A 562 1.28 -11.61 2.90
C LEU A 562 1.65 -10.20 3.39
N SER A 563 2.21 -9.35 2.51
CA SER A 563 2.35 -7.91 2.72
C SER A 563 1.12 -7.09 2.31
N GLY A 564 0.13 -7.68 1.63
CA GLY A 564 -1.13 -6.99 1.39
C GLY A 564 -1.92 -7.40 0.14
N ILE A 565 -3.10 -6.78 0.01
CA ILE A 565 -3.95 -6.79 -1.18
C ILE A 565 -4.67 -5.44 -1.29
N GLY A 566 -4.76 -4.89 -2.50
CA GLY A 566 -5.20 -3.51 -2.73
C GLY A 566 -4.03 -2.53 -2.81
N ALA A 567 -4.32 -1.25 -3.05
CA ALA A 567 -3.38 -0.14 -3.02
C ALA A 567 -4.13 1.20 -2.99
N TYR A 568 -3.58 2.24 -2.36
CA TYR A 568 -4.20 3.57 -2.23
C TYR A 568 -3.20 4.72 -2.51
N HIS A 569 -3.42 5.89 -1.91
CA HIS A 569 -2.86 7.23 -2.20
C HIS A 569 -3.46 7.94 -3.42
N GLY A 570 -3.52 9.27 -3.39
CA GLY A 570 -3.89 10.11 -4.53
C GLY A 570 -5.17 9.65 -5.24
N LYS A 571 -5.06 9.32 -6.54
CA LYS A 571 -6.19 8.78 -7.33
C LYS A 571 -6.63 7.39 -6.89
N LEU A 572 -5.70 6.55 -6.44
CA LEU A 572 -6.00 5.18 -6.03
C LEU A 572 -6.74 5.13 -4.69
N SER A 573 -6.56 6.12 -3.81
CA SER A 573 -7.46 6.36 -2.68
C SER A 573 -8.91 6.57 -3.13
N PHE A 574 -9.15 7.35 -4.19
CA PHE A 574 -10.51 7.50 -4.74
C PHE A 574 -11.00 6.22 -5.44
N ASP A 575 -10.21 5.64 -6.33
CA ASP A 575 -10.59 4.44 -7.10
C ASP A 575 -10.85 3.21 -6.19
N THR A 576 -10.13 3.08 -5.06
CA THR A 576 -10.34 2.01 -4.05
C THR A 576 -11.76 2.02 -3.49
N PHE A 577 -12.29 3.21 -3.16
CA PHE A 577 -13.57 3.36 -2.49
C PHE A 577 -14.74 3.66 -3.44
N VAL A 578 -14.60 3.36 -4.73
CA VAL A 578 -15.71 3.37 -5.70
C VAL A 578 -15.79 2.08 -6.52
N HIS A 579 -17.01 1.69 -6.87
CA HIS A 579 -17.29 0.66 -7.85
C HIS A 579 -17.38 1.28 -9.26
N PRO A 580 -16.57 0.83 -10.24
CA PRO A 580 -16.65 1.29 -11.63
C PRO A 580 -17.82 0.60 -12.37
N LYS A 581 -19.02 1.16 -12.26
CA LYS A 581 -20.23 0.63 -12.91
C LYS A 581 -20.21 0.93 -14.42
N GLY A 582 -19.93 -0.09 -15.22
CA GLY A 582 -20.06 -0.04 -16.68
C GLY A 582 -21.51 -0.05 -17.15
N CYS A 583 -21.90 0.98 -17.90
CA CYS A 583 -23.22 1.17 -18.49
C CYS A 583 -23.14 1.12 -20.03
N LEU A 584 -23.99 0.29 -20.66
CA LEU A 584 -24.24 0.29 -22.11
C LEU A 584 -25.64 0.82 -22.38
N ILE A 585 -25.73 2.05 -22.89
CA ILE A 585 -26.99 2.73 -23.21
C ILE A 585 -27.26 2.57 -24.71
N LYS A 586 -28.13 1.62 -25.04
CA LYS A 586 -28.65 1.45 -26.41
C LYS A 586 -29.88 2.34 -26.62
N ASN A 587 -30.00 2.90 -27.81
CA ASN A 587 -31.17 3.65 -28.26
C ASN A 587 -31.99 2.81 -29.27
N PHE A 588 -33.24 3.20 -29.50
CA PHE A 588 -34.15 2.52 -30.44
C PHE A 588 -33.97 2.99 -31.90
N ASN A 589 -32.76 3.35 -32.32
CA ASN A 589 -32.56 3.85 -33.68
C ASN A 589 -32.61 2.71 -34.72
N ILE A 590 -33.30 2.96 -35.84
CA ILE A 590 -33.61 1.94 -36.86
C ILE A 590 -32.33 1.38 -37.52
N ILE A 591 -31.29 2.20 -37.67
CA ILE A 591 -30.02 1.80 -38.30
C ILE A 591 -29.29 0.78 -37.43
N GLY A 592 -29.11 1.10 -36.15
CA GLY A 592 -28.48 0.24 -35.15
C GLY A 592 -29.26 -1.04 -34.91
N GLU A 593 -30.59 -0.98 -34.88
CA GLU A 593 -31.44 -2.17 -34.73
C GLU A 593 -31.41 -3.06 -35.99
N THR A 594 -31.37 -2.47 -37.18
CA THR A 594 -31.20 -3.21 -38.45
C THR A 594 -29.84 -3.91 -38.51
N LEU A 595 -28.76 -3.23 -38.12
CA LEU A 595 -27.42 -3.82 -38.01
C LEU A 595 -27.35 -4.91 -36.93
N ALA A 596 -28.00 -4.70 -35.79
CA ALA A 596 -28.06 -5.65 -34.69
C ALA A 596 -28.97 -6.86 -34.98
N SER A 597 -29.89 -6.78 -35.95
CA SER A 597 -30.88 -7.83 -36.28
C SER A 597 -30.29 -9.21 -36.59
N ALA A 598 -29.00 -9.27 -36.93
CA ALA A 598 -28.23 -10.52 -37.06
C ALA A 598 -28.20 -11.34 -35.75
N ARG A 599 -28.38 -10.71 -34.58
CA ARG A 599 -28.45 -11.39 -33.26
C ARG A 599 -29.77 -12.11 -32.99
N TYR A 600 -30.83 -11.82 -33.76
CA TYR A 600 -32.15 -12.37 -33.52
C TYR A 600 -32.39 -13.68 -34.28
N PRO A 601 -33.19 -14.61 -33.74
CA PRO A 601 -33.75 -15.72 -34.51
C PRO A 601 -34.61 -15.26 -35.71
N PRO A 602 -34.92 -16.17 -36.66
CA PRO A 602 -34.22 -17.42 -36.91
C PRO A 602 -32.78 -17.14 -37.35
N TYR A 603 -31.84 -18.00 -36.92
CA TYR A 603 -30.43 -17.87 -37.27
C TYR A 603 -30.14 -18.39 -38.68
N SER A 604 -29.06 -17.90 -39.30
CA SER A 604 -28.59 -18.36 -40.61
C SER A 604 -27.13 -18.03 -40.83
N GLU A 605 -26.48 -18.72 -41.77
CA GLU A 605 -25.09 -18.45 -42.19
C GLU A 605 -24.82 -16.97 -42.54
N LYS A 606 -25.79 -16.28 -43.13
CA LYS A 606 -25.67 -14.85 -43.44
C LYS A 606 -25.65 -14.00 -42.16
N LYS A 607 -26.54 -14.29 -41.19
CA LYS A 607 -26.56 -13.61 -39.89
C LYS A 607 -25.29 -13.89 -39.09
N LEU A 608 -24.82 -15.15 -39.07
CA LEU A 608 -23.58 -15.55 -38.41
C LEU A 608 -22.38 -14.76 -38.97
N LYS A 609 -22.18 -14.74 -40.29
CA LYS A 609 -21.06 -14.01 -40.92
C LYS A 609 -21.09 -12.50 -40.64
N VAL A 610 -22.27 -11.88 -40.64
CA VAL A 610 -22.42 -10.45 -40.28
C VAL A 610 -22.09 -10.21 -38.81
N LEU A 611 -22.63 -11.02 -37.89
CA LEU A 611 -22.39 -10.85 -36.45
C LEU A 611 -20.92 -11.10 -36.10
N SER A 612 -20.31 -12.17 -36.64
CA SER A 612 -18.88 -12.46 -36.50
C SER A 612 -18.00 -11.30 -36.97
N LEU A 613 -18.33 -10.65 -38.09
CA LEU A 613 -17.58 -9.50 -38.61
C LEU A 613 -17.68 -8.24 -37.73
N LEU A 614 -18.79 -8.08 -37.01
CA LEU A 614 -19.04 -6.96 -36.08
C LEU A 614 -18.40 -7.17 -34.70
N VAL A 615 -18.38 -8.41 -34.18
CA VAL A 615 -17.74 -8.74 -32.89
C VAL A 615 -16.25 -9.07 -33.00
N ALA A 616 -15.73 -9.27 -34.21
CA ALA A 616 -14.31 -9.51 -34.45
C ALA A 616 -13.44 -8.37 -33.88
N LYS A 617 -12.65 -8.68 -32.86
CA LYS A 617 -11.57 -7.82 -32.39
C LYS A 617 -10.56 -7.65 -33.53
N ARG A 618 -10.25 -6.40 -33.88
CA ARG A 618 -9.23 -6.04 -34.87
C ARG A 618 -8.08 -5.37 -34.12
N PRO A 619 -6.81 -5.58 -34.52
CA PRO A 619 -5.72 -4.78 -33.98
C PRO A 619 -5.94 -3.30 -34.34
N ASP A 620 -5.53 -2.40 -33.45
CA ASP A 620 -5.46 -0.97 -33.78
C ASP A 620 -4.48 -0.79 -34.95
N ILE A 621 -4.95 -0.20 -36.05
CA ILE A 621 -4.08 0.10 -37.19
C ILE A 621 -3.13 1.23 -36.76
N PRO A 622 -1.80 1.00 -36.74
CA PRO A 622 -0.84 2.00 -36.31
C PRO A 622 -1.01 3.29 -37.12
N GLY A 623 -0.99 4.44 -36.43
CA GLY A 623 -1.21 5.74 -37.05
C GLY A 623 -2.66 6.20 -37.13
N MET A 624 -3.67 5.32 -37.26
CA MET A 624 -5.06 5.79 -37.49
C MET A 624 -5.62 6.65 -36.34
N ARG A 625 -5.23 6.43 -35.09
CA ARG A 625 -5.61 7.30 -33.96
C ARG A 625 -5.13 8.75 -34.12
N TYR A 626 -4.11 8.99 -34.93
CA TYR A 626 -3.61 10.33 -35.26
C TYR A 626 -4.20 10.91 -36.55
N LEU A 627 -4.95 10.13 -37.35
CA LEU A 627 -5.53 10.61 -38.60
C LEU A 627 -6.49 11.81 -38.41
N PRO A 628 -7.36 11.86 -37.37
CA PRO A 628 -8.16 13.07 -37.10
C PRO A 628 -7.30 14.30 -36.79
N HIS A 629 -6.21 14.13 -36.03
CA HIS A 629 -5.28 15.21 -35.71
C HIS A 629 -4.52 15.69 -36.96
N LEU A 630 -4.09 14.77 -37.83
CA LEU A 630 -3.43 15.08 -39.10
C LEU A 630 -4.37 15.82 -40.07
N LEU A 631 -5.64 15.40 -40.15
CA LEU A 631 -6.67 16.08 -40.94
C LEU A 631 -6.98 17.48 -40.40
N MET A 632 -7.11 17.64 -39.08
CA MET A 632 -7.30 18.96 -38.45
C MET A 632 -6.09 19.88 -38.65
N PHE A 633 -4.87 19.36 -38.56
CA PHE A 633 -3.65 20.11 -38.87
C PHE A 633 -3.62 20.54 -40.34
N GLY A 634 -3.92 19.63 -41.27
CA GLY A 634 -4.02 19.94 -42.70
C GLY A 634 -5.09 21.00 -43.02
N LEU A 635 -6.26 20.93 -42.37
CA LEU A 635 -7.31 21.96 -42.46
C LEU A 635 -6.85 23.31 -41.93
N GLY A 636 -6.15 23.37 -40.79
CA GLY A 636 -5.60 24.60 -40.24
C GLY A 636 -4.56 25.25 -41.16
N VAL A 637 -3.66 24.44 -41.73
CA VAL A 637 -2.67 24.88 -42.73
C VAL A 637 -3.37 25.40 -43.99
N ALA A 638 -4.35 24.67 -44.52
CA ALA A 638 -5.12 25.09 -45.70
C ALA A 638 -5.89 26.39 -45.45
N ALA A 639 -6.51 26.56 -44.28
CA ALA A 639 -7.19 27.80 -43.89
C ALA A 639 -6.20 28.98 -43.81
N THR A 640 -5.01 28.77 -43.26
CA THR A 640 -3.95 29.79 -43.19
C THR A 640 -3.52 30.25 -44.59
N PHE A 641 -3.31 29.32 -45.51
CA PHE A 641 -2.98 29.64 -46.91
C PHE A 641 -4.15 30.31 -47.64
N GLY A 642 -5.39 29.89 -47.41
CA GLY A 642 -6.59 30.51 -47.99
C GLY A 642 -6.77 31.96 -47.54
N ILE A 643 -6.66 32.23 -46.24
CA ILE A 643 -6.68 33.59 -45.68
C ILE A 643 -5.54 34.43 -46.27
N ARG A 644 -4.31 33.88 -46.35
CA ARG A 644 -3.15 34.58 -46.91
C ARG A 644 -3.28 34.88 -48.40
N ALA A 645 -4.02 34.07 -49.17
CA ALA A 645 -4.36 34.36 -50.55
C ALA A 645 -5.40 35.49 -50.65
N LEU A 646 -6.51 35.39 -49.91
CA LEU A 646 -7.57 36.40 -49.88
C LEU A 646 -7.06 37.79 -49.43
N MET A 647 -6.14 37.83 -48.46
CA MET A 647 -5.48 39.07 -48.03
C MET A 647 -4.50 39.65 -49.07
N LYS A 648 -4.09 38.87 -50.07
CA LYS A 648 -3.18 39.31 -51.15
C LYS A 648 -3.92 39.92 -52.33
N ASP A 649 -5.18 39.54 -52.52
CA ASP A 649 -6.09 40.07 -53.55
C ASP A 649 -6.97 41.22 -53.03
N SER A 650 -6.72 41.71 -51.81
CA SER A 650 -7.32 42.95 -51.29
C SER A 650 -6.57 44.16 -51.85
N PRO A 651 -7.15 44.97 -52.76
CA PRO A 651 -6.50 46.19 -53.23
C PRO A 651 -6.46 47.20 -52.09
N TYR A 652 -5.27 47.45 -51.54
CA TYR A 652 -5.00 48.73 -50.91
C TYR A 652 -4.92 49.76 -52.04
N GLU A 653 -5.91 50.66 -52.10
CA GLU A 653 -5.85 51.80 -53.01
C GLU A 653 -4.77 52.78 -52.54
N ASP A 654 -3.65 52.83 -53.27
CA ASP A 654 -2.76 53.99 -53.22
C ASP A 654 -3.53 55.20 -53.81
N GLN A 655 -3.94 56.12 -52.94
CA GLN A 655 -4.40 57.47 -53.30
C GLN A 655 -3.64 58.52 -52.49
N PRO A 656 -3.46 59.74 -53.04
CA PRO A 656 -2.12 60.38 -53.08
C PRO A 656 -1.77 61.34 -51.94
#